data_AF-A0A956JIN3-F1
#
_entry.id   AF-A0A956JIN3-F1
#
_cell.length_a   1.000
_cell.length_b   1.000
_cell.length_c   1.000
_cell.angle_alpha   90.00
_cell.angle_beta   90.00
_cell.angle_gamma   90.00
#
_symmetry.space_group_name_H-M   'P 1'
#
loop_
_entity.id
_entity.type
_entity.pdbx_description
1 polymer ?
#
loop_
_entity_poly.entity_id
_entity_poly.type
_entity_poly.pdbx_seq_one_letter_code
_entity_poly.pdbx_strand_id
1 'polypeptide(L)'
;RHADAVADAVVRGRSAETILDRTPSAGSRAAPSSPSAAVQRITREEAMEDARTVRDLRTWDPNVGYTQRGGWVTAVGERGRVKRPNKRRELVDERQITGLKIGSFKQETERYLALNRGALTLRQLHRLPEETAKRIDPRTETPRNILRGPLASSWSFAKHELAGPHSSRADKTIMKRLWEFREHDHERVLQRTKREVNRQYGNERGLTGWSAAGSTSLTSDIDVNLKGEATELAVAEFNRQFTQVDGWPYEAGVVYDVNVYALDFMHAPRGVAPPGPGPGPRLVGEEGKREGRPEGGVHDAAIRAVDISNQEEWSLLKIRLYMTEAQWRSYKRSVDPADARNGTWANVEAKYDLYRQTLVDEMKALTGSRLPLAPRAGQTGIESIHSAASRLVGGGGARHDREAQIENLMIGASNRVYERKLQDIARLRRRLQGQIAWYEYALRGGHGRVARRLEREVDQLVADLRDALSEAALYSNEAYLTSGAVNHTVVGLQIGAGISQTKASALQAVNENLGDSLKEMSRHGGSLGEAAFKAGKYMWRLADAAIDMGVRTADVRSLYRAGYEIANVIKKRVGVDQHALSADEVQRELQIPDRRRRGVLLLKRKVTEIATAIAARYNTHFRAHHADVRGRPITSGRRARL
;
A
#
# COMPACT_ATOMS: atom_id res chain seq x y z
N ARG A 1 24.14 36.39 -10.39
CA ARG A 1 24.10 37.69 -11.09
C ARG A 1 22.93 37.80 -12.08
N HIS A 2 22.85 36.99 -13.15
CA HIS A 2 21.69 37.04 -14.06
C HIS A 2 20.40 36.53 -13.41
N ALA A 3 20.48 35.42 -12.66
CA ALA A 3 19.35 34.91 -11.88
C ALA A 3 18.85 35.90 -10.81
N ASP A 4 19.76 36.61 -10.15
CA ASP A 4 19.40 37.62 -9.13
C ASP A 4 18.70 38.83 -9.77
N ALA A 5 19.12 39.25 -10.97
CA ALA A 5 18.47 40.32 -11.72
C ALA A 5 17.06 39.94 -12.19
N VAL A 6 16.83 38.67 -12.54
CA VAL A 6 15.50 38.15 -12.88
C VAL A 6 14.62 38.09 -11.62
N ALA A 7 15.16 37.64 -10.50
CA ALA A 7 14.45 37.58 -9.22
C ALA A 7 14.02 38.98 -8.74
N ASP A 8 14.91 39.98 -8.80
CA ASP A 8 14.61 41.36 -8.41
C ASP A 8 13.57 42.05 -9.29
N ALA A 9 13.44 41.63 -10.56
CA ALA A 9 12.44 42.15 -11.49
C ALA A 9 11.06 41.52 -11.27
N VAL A 10 11.02 40.22 -10.93
CA VAL A 10 9.78 39.49 -10.59
C VAL A 10 9.20 39.99 -9.27
N VAL A 11 10.05 40.26 -8.27
CA VAL A 11 9.62 40.86 -6.99
C VAL A 11 9.01 42.26 -7.19
N ARG A 12 9.40 42.97 -8.25
CA ARG A 12 8.84 44.27 -8.64
C ARG A 12 7.63 44.17 -9.58
N GLY A 13 7.03 42.99 -9.72
CA GLY A 13 5.78 42.78 -10.44
C GLY A 13 5.91 42.74 -11.97
N ARG A 14 7.11 42.52 -12.52
CA ARG A 14 7.32 42.32 -13.96
C ARG A 14 7.32 40.84 -14.30
N SER A 15 6.78 40.47 -15.47
CA SER A 15 6.82 39.08 -15.96
C SER A 15 8.26 38.64 -16.25
N ALA A 16 8.61 37.44 -15.78
CA ALA A 16 9.89 36.82 -16.03
C ALA A 16 10.11 36.48 -17.52
N GLU A 17 9.02 36.28 -18.26
CA GLU A 17 9.05 35.83 -19.66
C GLU A 17 9.63 36.89 -20.59
N THR A 18 9.32 38.18 -20.34
CA THR A 18 9.82 39.30 -21.17
C THR A 18 11.34 39.52 -21.05
N ILE A 19 11.97 39.01 -19.98
CA ILE A 19 13.41 39.15 -19.72
C ILE A 19 14.18 37.96 -20.30
N LEU A 20 13.58 36.77 -20.28
CA LEU A 20 14.19 35.55 -20.81
C LEU A 20 14.30 35.57 -22.35
N ASP A 21 13.35 36.21 -23.04
CA ASP A 21 13.33 36.33 -24.51
C ASP A 21 14.41 37.24 -25.11
N ARG A 22 15.17 37.99 -24.30
CA ARG A 22 16.20 38.93 -24.78
C ARG A 22 17.64 38.40 -24.72
N THR A 23 17.84 37.12 -24.47
CA THR A 23 19.19 36.54 -24.33
C THR A 23 19.64 35.86 -25.63
N PRO A 24 20.74 36.25 -26.29
CA PRO A 24 21.16 35.63 -27.55
C PRO A 24 21.64 34.19 -27.36
N SER A 25 21.13 33.29 -28.20
CA SER A 25 21.50 31.88 -28.26
C SER A 25 22.94 31.69 -28.75
N ALA A 26 23.80 31.06 -27.94
CA ALA A 26 25.12 30.63 -28.35
C ALA A 26 25.09 29.18 -28.87
N GLY A 27 25.31 29.02 -30.17
CA GLY A 27 26.22 28.00 -30.71
C GLY A 27 25.64 26.62 -31.08
N SER A 28 25.35 26.46 -32.37
CA SER A 28 25.25 25.20 -33.10
C SER A 28 26.59 24.48 -33.24
N ARG A 29 26.61 23.13 -33.25
CA ARG A 29 27.55 22.35 -34.07
C ARG A 29 27.08 20.91 -34.32
N ALA A 30 27.53 20.39 -35.46
CA ALA A 30 26.95 19.32 -36.26
C ALA A 30 27.15 17.87 -35.75
N ALA A 31 26.31 16.98 -36.29
CA ALA A 31 26.43 15.51 -36.25
C ALA A 31 27.65 15.00 -37.05
N PRO A 32 28.07 13.73 -36.84
CA PRO A 32 27.69 12.71 -37.85
C PRO A 32 27.50 11.25 -37.37
N SER A 33 26.69 10.52 -38.17
CA SER A 33 26.72 9.09 -38.61
C SER A 33 26.98 7.90 -37.66
N SER A 34 25.93 7.06 -37.52
CA SER A 34 25.80 5.57 -37.52
C SER A 34 26.85 4.59 -36.94
N PRO A 35 26.42 3.38 -36.50
CA PRO A 35 27.02 2.66 -35.37
C PRO A 35 27.86 1.45 -35.75
N SER A 36 28.85 1.12 -34.92
CA SER A 36 29.49 -0.20 -34.89
C SER A 36 29.74 -0.67 -33.46
N ALA A 37 29.58 -1.97 -33.28
CA ALA A 37 29.67 -2.73 -32.05
C ALA A 37 31.02 -2.60 -31.31
N ALA A 38 30.97 -2.55 -29.97
CA ALA A 38 32.05 -3.03 -29.12
C ALA A 38 31.53 -3.36 -27.71
N VAL A 39 31.57 -4.65 -27.41
CA VAL A 39 31.60 -5.24 -26.07
C VAL A 39 32.88 -4.78 -25.37
N GLN A 40 32.83 -4.27 -24.12
CA GLN A 40 33.78 -4.62 -23.04
C GLN A 40 33.53 -3.92 -21.69
N ARG A 41 33.56 -4.76 -20.65
CA ARG A 41 34.18 -4.61 -19.31
C ARG A 41 34.06 -3.27 -18.57
N ILE A 42 33.20 -3.27 -17.56
CA ILE A 42 33.20 -2.34 -16.42
C ILE A 42 34.47 -2.57 -15.59
N THR A 43 35.31 -1.53 -15.45
CA THR A 43 36.47 -1.54 -14.55
C THR A 43 36.07 -1.05 -13.16
N ARG A 44 36.84 -1.50 -12.16
CA ARG A 44 36.64 -1.33 -10.71
C ARG A 44 36.74 0.13 -10.22
N GLU A 45 37.04 1.08 -11.11
CA GLU A 45 37.23 2.51 -10.79
C GLU A 45 35.91 3.29 -10.78
N GLU A 46 34.93 2.94 -11.64
CA GLU A 46 33.59 3.56 -11.62
C GLU A 46 32.83 3.25 -10.32
N ALA A 47 33.11 2.10 -9.69
CA ALA A 47 32.54 1.74 -8.38
C ALA A 47 33.16 2.52 -7.20
N MET A 48 34.33 3.16 -7.38
CA MET A 48 34.96 3.97 -6.32
C MET A 48 34.60 5.45 -6.41
N GLU A 49 34.17 5.94 -7.58
CA GLU A 49 33.76 7.33 -7.75
C GLU A 49 32.34 7.58 -7.18
N ASP A 50 31.47 6.58 -7.20
CA ASP A 50 30.15 6.60 -6.55
C ASP A 50 30.20 6.70 -5.00
N ALA A 51 31.32 6.34 -4.38
CA ALA A 51 31.49 6.44 -2.93
C ALA A 51 31.86 7.86 -2.45
N ARG A 52 32.23 8.78 -3.36
CA ARG A 52 32.69 10.14 -3.01
C ARG A 52 31.63 11.23 -3.15
N THR A 53 30.51 10.97 -3.82
CA THR A 53 29.51 12.01 -4.16
C THR A 53 28.27 12.06 -3.26
N VAL A 54 28.24 11.34 -2.13
CA VAL A 54 27.14 11.42 -1.14
C VAL A 54 27.69 11.75 0.25
N ARG A 55 27.98 13.04 0.47
CA ARG A 55 28.03 13.64 1.82
C ARG A 55 27.27 14.97 1.82
N ASP A 56 25.99 14.89 1.48
CA ASP A 56 25.03 15.93 1.87
C ASP A 56 24.62 15.65 3.32
N LEU A 57 25.32 16.27 4.27
CA LEU A 57 24.98 16.19 5.70
C LEU A 57 23.74 17.04 5.95
N ARG A 58 22.56 16.43 5.80
CA ARG A 58 21.29 16.97 6.31
C ARG A 58 21.07 16.50 7.74
N THR A 59 20.77 17.43 8.63
CA THR A 59 20.37 17.17 10.01
C THR A 59 18.87 17.41 10.15
N TRP A 60 18.20 16.54 10.91
CA TRP A 60 16.79 16.69 11.22
C TRP A 60 16.62 17.70 12.34
N ASP A 61 15.82 18.74 12.12
CA ASP A 61 15.43 19.69 13.16
C ASP A 61 13.94 19.47 13.50
N PRO A 62 13.63 19.04 14.75
CA PRO A 62 12.25 18.84 15.18
C PRO A 62 11.41 20.13 15.25
N ASN A 63 12.03 21.32 15.14
CA ASN A 63 11.36 22.62 15.28
C ASN A 63 11.10 23.34 13.94
N VAL A 64 11.49 22.76 12.80
CA VAL A 64 11.28 23.38 11.49
C VAL A 64 9.86 23.10 11.00
N GLY A 65 8.99 24.11 11.12
CA GLY A 65 7.65 24.16 10.54
C GLY A 65 6.53 24.35 11.56
N TYR A 66 5.57 25.25 11.27
CA TYR A 66 4.41 25.57 12.11
C TYR A 66 3.41 24.40 12.34
N THR A 67 3.74 23.15 11.95
CA THR A 67 2.79 22.01 11.94
C THR A 67 3.24 20.76 12.73
N GLN A 68 4.23 20.86 13.62
CA GLN A 68 4.78 19.71 14.39
C GLN A 68 5.26 18.53 13.53
N ARG A 69 5.56 18.77 12.26
CA ARG A 69 6.27 17.83 11.38
C ARG A 69 7.64 18.43 11.18
N GLY A 70 8.66 17.90 11.86
CA GLY A 70 10.04 18.35 11.68
C GLY A 70 10.47 18.30 10.21
N GLY A 71 11.61 18.91 9.92
CA GLY A 71 12.14 19.02 8.56
C GLY A 71 13.63 18.71 8.49
N TRP A 72 14.08 18.23 7.33
CA TRP A 72 15.50 18.06 7.04
C TRP A 72 16.10 19.39 6.57
N VAL A 73 17.08 19.90 7.30
CA VAL A 73 17.82 21.13 6.95
C VAL A 73 19.26 20.81 6.58
N THR A 74 19.81 21.57 5.62
CA THR A 74 21.21 21.48 5.21
C THR A 74 22.11 22.12 6.27
N ALA A 75 23.11 21.40 6.77
CA ALA A 75 24.04 21.93 7.74
C ALA A 75 24.96 22.99 7.10
N VAL A 76 24.82 24.27 7.47
CA VAL A 76 25.76 25.33 7.10
C VAL A 76 26.90 25.32 8.13
N GLY A 77 28.06 24.80 7.75
CA GLY A 77 29.23 24.74 8.63
C GLY A 77 29.95 26.09 8.71
N GLU A 78 29.86 26.78 9.85
CA GLU A 78 30.76 27.88 10.18
C GLU A 78 32.16 27.35 10.53
N ARG A 79 33.17 27.81 9.80
CA ARG A 79 34.59 27.45 10.01
C ARG A 79 35.19 28.24 11.17
N GLY A 80 35.24 27.64 12.36
CA GLY A 80 36.03 28.11 13.50
C GLY A 80 37.44 27.51 13.56
N ARG A 81 38.46 28.35 13.69
CA ARG A 81 39.91 28.05 13.68
C ARG A 81 40.34 27.04 14.76
N VAL A 82 41.10 26.01 14.34
CA VAL A 82 41.86 25.11 15.25
C VAL A 82 43.19 25.77 15.63
N LYS A 83 43.36 26.10 16.91
CA LYS A 83 44.68 26.39 17.51
C LYS A 83 45.29 25.07 18.02
N ARG A 84 46.51 24.76 17.58
CA ARG A 84 47.35 23.69 18.14
C ARG A 84 47.92 24.13 19.50
N PRO A 85 47.91 23.28 20.55
CA PRO A 85 48.83 23.42 21.67
C PRO A 85 50.00 22.44 21.52
N ASN A 86 51.16 22.92 21.96
CA ASN A 86 52.46 22.26 21.89
C ASN A 86 52.69 21.34 23.11
N LYS A 87 53.62 20.40 22.92
CA LYS A 87 54.06 19.31 23.82
C LYS A 87 54.50 19.73 25.24
N ARG A 88 54.14 18.92 26.24
CA ARG A 88 55.00 18.22 27.26
C ARG A 88 54.29 18.15 28.63
N ARG A 89 54.55 17.03 29.34
CA ARG A 89 54.07 16.61 30.69
C ARG A 89 52.63 16.07 30.65
N GLU A 90 52.30 14.91 31.20
CA GLU A 90 52.92 13.98 32.13
C GLU A 90 52.32 12.58 31.84
N LEU A 91 53.16 11.55 31.86
CA LEU A 91 52.72 10.16 31.96
C LEU A 91 52.23 9.95 33.39
N VAL A 92 50.94 10.14 33.63
CA VAL A 92 50.27 9.64 34.84
C VAL A 92 49.29 8.56 34.39
N ASP A 93 49.44 7.43 35.05
CA ASP A 93 48.71 6.19 34.90
C ASP A 93 47.17 6.43 34.97
N GLU A 94 46.50 6.55 33.82
CA GLU A 94 45.04 6.71 33.70
C GLU A 94 44.25 5.43 34.03
N ARG A 95 44.85 4.48 34.76
CA ARG A 95 44.15 3.25 35.23
C ARG A 95 43.21 3.47 36.41
N GLN A 96 43.03 4.70 36.90
CA GLN A 96 42.19 4.98 38.07
C GLN A 96 41.12 6.07 37.90
N ILE A 97 40.83 6.54 36.68
CA ILE A 97 39.71 7.46 36.44
C ILE A 97 38.62 6.74 35.63
N THR A 98 37.95 5.81 36.28
CA THR A 98 36.52 5.44 36.13
C THR A 98 36.37 4.12 36.87
N GLY A 99 35.48 4.06 37.86
CA GLY A 99 35.17 2.85 38.64
C GLY A 99 34.52 1.71 37.83
N LEU A 100 34.80 1.62 36.53
CA LEU A 100 34.35 0.55 35.64
C LEU A 100 35.32 -0.63 35.78
N LYS A 101 34.88 -1.68 36.48
CA LYS A 101 35.60 -2.95 36.56
C LYS A 101 35.95 -3.41 35.14
N ILE A 102 37.22 -3.73 34.86
CA ILE A 102 37.75 -4.16 33.54
C ILE A 102 36.91 -5.29 32.90
N GLY A 103 36.30 -6.16 33.72
CA GLY A 103 35.37 -7.20 33.24
C GLY A 103 34.08 -6.69 32.59
N SER A 104 33.59 -5.51 32.97
CA SER A 104 32.38 -4.89 32.40
C SER A 104 32.60 -4.36 30.98
N PHE A 105 33.76 -3.78 30.72
CA PHE A 105 34.10 -3.23 29.39
C PHE A 105 34.26 -4.32 28.32
N LYS A 106 34.91 -5.44 28.68
CA LYS A 106 35.05 -6.60 27.77
C LYS A 106 33.69 -7.19 27.42
N GLN A 107 32.80 -7.35 28.41
CA GLN A 107 31.44 -7.85 28.19
C GLN A 107 30.59 -6.89 27.36
N GLU A 108 30.71 -5.57 27.55
CA GLU A 108 30.01 -4.57 26.74
C GLU A 108 30.49 -4.60 25.28
N THR A 109 31.80 -4.73 25.07
CA THR A 109 32.40 -4.84 23.74
C THR A 109 31.96 -6.13 23.02
N GLU A 110 32.00 -7.27 23.70
CA GLU A 110 31.53 -8.55 23.16
C GLU A 110 30.04 -8.52 22.82
N ARG A 111 29.21 -7.88 23.67
CA ARG A 111 27.78 -7.67 23.38
C ARG A 111 27.56 -6.78 22.17
N TYR A 112 28.31 -5.68 22.04
CA TYR A 112 28.20 -4.78 20.90
C TYR A 112 28.63 -5.46 19.59
N LEU A 113 29.68 -6.28 19.63
CA LEU A 113 30.10 -7.10 18.48
C LEU A 113 29.04 -8.16 18.14
N ALA A 114 28.45 -8.83 19.13
CA ALA A 114 27.39 -9.81 18.90
C ALA A 114 26.11 -9.16 18.34
N LEU A 115 25.75 -7.98 18.83
CA LEU A 115 24.65 -7.16 18.32
C LEU A 115 24.88 -6.78 16.85
N ASN A 116 26.07 -6.26 16.53
CA ASN A 116 26.44 -5.86 15.18
C ASN A 116 26.52 -7.06 14.22
N ARG A 117 26.74 -8.27 14.70
CA ARG A 117 26.73 -9.50 13.89
C ARG A 117 25.37 -10.19 13.84
N GLY A 118 24.36 -9.69 14.56
CA GLY A 118 23.06 -10.35 14.67
C GLY A 118 23.13 -11.72 15.37
N ALA A 119 24.20 -11.96 16.13
CA ALA A 119 24.47 -13.24 16.79
C ALA A 119 23.80 -13.35 18.17
N LEU A 120 23.00 -12.35 18.55
CA LEU A 120 22.21 -12.41 19.78
C LEU A 120 21.04 -13.36 19.61
N THR A 121 20.78 -14.18 20.62
CA THR A 121 19.49 -14.83 20.80
C THR A 121 18.42 -13.79 21.15
N LEU A 122 17.15 -14.11 20.90
CA LEU A 122 16.02 -13.26 21.31
C LEU A 122 16.05 -12.92 22.80
N ARG A 123 16.39 -13.90 23.65
CA ARG A 123 16.53 -13.70 25.11
C ARG A 123 17.64 -12.70 25.45
N GLN A 124 18.73 -12.70 24.71
CA GLN A 124 19.82 -11.73 24.90
C GLN A 124 19.41 -10.35 24.40
N LEU A 125 18.65 -10.27 23.30
CA LEU A 125 18.09 -9.01 22.78
C LEU A 125 17.22 -8.31 23.84
N HIS A 126 16.29 -9.04 24.47
CA HIS A 126 15.43 -8.52 25.54
C HIS A 126 16.18 -8.08 26.82
N ARG A 127 17.41 -8.55 27.00
CA ARG A 127 18.25 -8.21 28.16
C ARG A 127 19.22 -7.07 27.85
N LEU A 128 19.14 -6.45 26.67
CA LEU A 128 19.97 -5.31 26.34
C LEU A 128 19.66 -4.12 27.25
N PRO A 129 20.68 -3.45 27.80
CA PRO A 129 20.49 -2.19 28.49
C PRO A 129 19.88 -1.14 27.55
N GLU A 130 18.99 -0.29 28.07
CA GLU A 130 18.35 0.78 27.30
C GLU A 130 19.39 1.71 26.64
N GLU A 131 20.48 2.02 27.33
CA GLU A 131 21.57 2.84 26.78
C GLU A 131 22.29 2.17 25.59
N THR A 132 22.43 0.84 25.61
CA THR A 132 22.94 0.11 24.45
C THR A 132 21.96 0.16 23.28
N ALA A 133 20.66 0.01 23.55
CA ALA A 133 19.61 0.14 22.53
C ALA A 133 19.59 1.55 21.91
N LYS A 134 19.76 2.62 22.70
CA LYS A 134 19.82 4.01 22.22
C LYS A 134 20.98 4.25 21.25
N ARG A 135 22.09 3.53 21.41
CA ARG A 135 23.30 3.62 20.56
C ARG A 135 23.19 2.86 19.24
N ILE A 136 22.14 2.07 19.01
CA ILE A 136 21.92 1.44 17.70
C ILE A 136 21.68 2.56 16.68
N ASP A 137 22.61 2.70 15.73
CA ASP A 137 22.50 3.64 14.62
C ASP A 137 21.63 3.02 13.52
N PRO A 138 20.47 3.63 13.18
CA PRO A 138 19.57 3.14 12.15
C PRO A 138 20.17 3.17 10.74
N ARG A 139 21.35 3.76 10.52
CA ARG A 139 22.03 3.79 9.20
C ARG A 139 23.11 2.75 9.01
N THR A 140 23.36 1.92 10.04
CA THR A 140 24.38 0.86 9.99
C THR A 140 23.76 -0.50 9.63
N GLU A 141 24.59 -1.54 9.51
CA GLU A 141 24.12 -2.93 9.30
C GLU A 141 23.55 -3.56 10.59
N THR A 142 23.71 -2.91 11.74
CA THR A 142 23.28 -3.47 13.03
C THR A 142 21.77 -3.73 13.10
N PRO A 143 20.87 -2.78 12.77
CA PRO A 143 19.43 -3.05 12.67
C PRO A 143 19.09 -4.22 11.73
N ARG A 144 19.78 -4.28 10.59
CA ARG A 144 19.61 -5.36 9.61
C ARG A 144 19.96 -6.71 10.18
N ASN A 145 21.05 -6.80 10.91
CA ASN A 145 21.49 -8.04 11.54
C ASN A 145 20.60 -8.44 12.71
N ILE A 146 20.04 -7.48 13.46
CA ILE A 146 19.00 -7.75 14.47
C ILE A 146 17.74 -8.31 13.81
N LEU A 147 17.27 -7.71 12.71
CA LEU A 147 16.12 -8.21 11.98
C LEU A 147 16.39 -9.62 11.42
N ARG A 148 17.54 -9.84 10.80
CA ARG A 148 17.89 -11.14 10.19
C ARG A 148 18.08 -12.26 11.19
N GLY A 149 18.76 -11.99 12.31
CA GLY A 149 19.09 -12.99 13.33
C GLY A 149 17.93 -13.21 14.29
N PRO A 150 17.90 -12.54 15.45
CA PRO A 150 16.95 -12.82 16.52
C PRO A 150 15.47 -12.60 16.18
N LEU A 151 15.17 -11.84 15.11
CA LEU A 151 13.79 -11.52 14.71
C LEU A 151 13.37 -12.22 13.39
N ALA A 152 14.14 -13.21 12.93
CA ALA A 152 13.79 -14.10 11.84
C ALA A 152 13.35 -13.42 10.53
N SER A 153 13.86 -12.22 10.25
CA SER A 153 13.49 -11.41 9.10
C SER A 153 11.97 -11.18 8.97
N SER A 154 11.25 -11.08 10.10
CA SER A 154 9.81 -10.86 10.14
C SER A 154 9.46 -9.61 10.95
N TRP A 155 8.85 -8.63 10.29
CA TRP A 155 8.34 -7.44 10.96
C TRP A 155 7.21 -7.77 11.93
N SER A 156 6.34 -8.73 11.55
CA SER A 156 5.26 -9.21 12.41
C SER A 156 5.81 -9.75 13.74
N PHE A 157 6.87 -10.57 13.67
CA PHE A 157 7.54 -11.10 14.85
C PHE A 157 8.23 -9.99 15.65
N ALA A 158 8.93 -9.07 15.00
CA ALA A 158 9.54 -7.91 15.65
C ALA A 158 8.52 -7.07 16.42
N LYS A 159 7.33 -6.81 15.83
CA LYS A 159 6.23 -6.11 16.50
C LYS A 159 5.76 -6.84 17.75
N HIS A 160 5.58 -8.17 17.66
CA HIS A 160 5.13 -8.98 18.79
C HIS A 160 6.11 -8.92 19.97
N GLU A 161 7.39 -9.11 19.71
CA GLU A 161 8.42 -9.19 20.75
C GLU A 161 8.78 -7.81 21.32
N LEU A 162 8.91 -6.78 20.47
CA LEU A 162 9.50 -5.51 20.86
C LEU A 162 8.49 -4.38 21.13
N ALA A 163 7.25 -4.51 20.63
CA ALA A 163 6.18 -3.52 20.81
C ALA A 163 4.96 -4.07 21.55
N GLY A 164 5.04 -5.29 22.09
CA GLY A 164 3.97 -5.92 22.84
C GLY A 164 3.69 -5.26 24.21
N PRO A 165 2.58 -5.64 24.88
CA PRO A 165 2.20 -5.09 26.18
C PRO A 165 3.27 -5.29 27.28
N HIS A 166 4.07 -6.36 27.16
CA HIS A 166 5.11 -6.73 28.12
C HIS A 166 6.52 -6.27 27.72
N SER A 167 6.67 -5.57 26.60
CA SER A 167 7.97 -5.11 26.12
C SER A 167 8.56 -4.03 27.03
N SER A 168 9.84 -4.18 27.37
CA SER A 168 10.59 -3.25 28.21
C SER A 168 10.83 -1.90 27.50
N ARG A 169 11.37 -0.91 28.22
CA ARG A 169 11.81 0.36 27.60
C ARG A 169 12.92 0.16 26.58
N ALA A 170 13.84 -0.78 26.85
CA ALA A 170 14.89 -1.14 25.92
C ALA A 170 14.30 -1.75 24.64
N ASP A 171 13.36 -2.69 24.76
CA ASP A 171 12.68 -3.32 23.62
C ASP A 171 11.98 -2.29 22.72
N LYS A 172 11.22 -1.37 23.33
CA LYS A 172 10.54 -0.28 22.60
C LYS A 172 11.53 0.66 21.93
N THR A 173 12.70 0.86 22.54
CA THR A 173 13.79 1.64 21.94
C THR A 173 14.40 0.91 20.75
N ILE A 174 14.66 -0.40 20.85
CA ILE A 174 15.11 -1.22 19.73
C ILE A 174 14.09 -1.16 18.59
N MET A 175 12.81 -1.35 18.89
CA MET A 175 11.73 -1.26 17.88
C MET A 175 11.75 0.07 17.14
N LYS A 176 11.92 1.19 17.87
CA LYS A 176 12.03 2.51 17.26
C LYS A 176 13.25 2.61 16.32
N ARG A 177 14.40 2.06 16.71
CA ARG A 177 15.60 2.04 15.84
C ARG A 177 15.42 1.16 14.60
N LEU A 178 14.73 0.02 14.73
CA LEU A 178 14.38 -0.83 13.58
C LEU A 178 13.40 -0.12 12.64
N TRP A 179 12.45 0.64 13.19
CA TRP A 179 11.51 1.45 12.41
C TRP A 179 12.24 2.57 11.64
N GLU A 180 13.17 3.29 12.29
CA GLU A 180 14.01 4.31 11.62
C GLU A 180 14.87 3.68 10.50
N PHE A 181 15.45 2.50 10.74
CA PHE A 181 16.20 1.76 9.73
C PHE A 181 15.30 1.34 8.57
N ARG A 182 14.11 0.78 8.86
CA ARG A 182 13.11 0.40 7.85
C ARG A 182 12.76 1.58 6.95
N GLU A 183 12.51 2.76 7.52
CA GLU A 183 12.21 3.98 6.75
C GLU A 183 13.36 4.36 5.81
N HIS A 184 14.60 4.33 6.30
CA HIS A 184 15.77 4.65 5.50
C HIS A 184 16.06 3.60 4.40
N ASP A 185 15.97 2.31 4.73
CA ASP A 185 16.38 1.21 3.86
C ASP A 185 15.40 1.02 2.69
N HIS A 186 14.08 1.07 2.93
CA HIS A 186 13.10 0.93 1.85
C HIS A 186 13.16 2.13 0.87
N GLU A 187 13.38 3.36 1.37
CA GLU A 187 13.58 4.54 0.54
C GLU A 187 14.83 4.38 -0.34
N ARG A 188 15.93 3.85 0.19
CA ARG A 188 17.13 3.53 -0.59
C ARG A 188 16.84 2.53 -1.72
N VAL A 189 16.02 1.51 -1.46
CA VAL A 189 15.59 0.52 -2.47
C VAL A 189 14.72 1.19 -3.54
N LEU A 190 13.77 2.05 -3.17
CA LEU A 190 12.93 2.79 -4.12
C LEU A 190 13.74 3.74 -5.01
N GLN A 191 14.76 4.41 -4.46
CA GLN A 191 15.64 5.28 -5.25
C GLN A 191 16.46 4.49 -6.29
N ARG A 192 16.92 3.28 -5.96
CA ARG A 192 17.55 2.38 -6.96
C ARG A 192 16.55 1.89 -8.00
N THR A 193 15.37 1.49 -7.55
CA THR A 193 14.27 1.08 -8.43
C THR A 193 13.96 2.18 -9.45
N LYS A 194 13.87 3.45 -9.01
CA LYS A 194 13.66 4.60 -9.90
C LYS A 194 14.73 4.72 -10.97
N ARG A 195 16.00 4.66 -10.57
CA ARG A 195 17.12 4.74 -11.53
C ARG A 195 17.04 3.63 -12.57
N GLU A 196 16.76 2.41 -12.13
CA GLU A 196 16.70 1.25 -13.01
C GLU A 196 15.50 1.32 -13.96
N VAL A 197 14.32 1.64 -13.44
CA VAL A 197 13.09 1.77 -14.25
C VAL A 197 13.25 2.86 -15.30
N ASN A 198 13.78 4.03 -14.93
CA ASN A 198 13.99 5.13 -15.88
C ASN A 198 15.03 4.77 -16.94
N ARG A 199 16.07 4.00 -16.58
CA ARG A 199 17.03 3.46 -17.53
C ARG A 199 16.37 2.50 -18.52
N GLN A 200 15.58 1.53 -18.03
CA GLN A 200 14.89 0.56 -18.88
C GLN A 200 13.80 1.20 -19.76
N TYR A 201 13.09 2.19 -19.23
CA TYR A 201 12.03 2.91 -19.95
C TYR A 201 12.58 3.94 -20.94
N GLY A 202 13.83 4.37 -20.78
CA GLY A 202 14.51 5.29 -21.69
C GLY A 202 14.21 6.77 -21.45
N ASN A 203 13.55 7.13 -20.35
CA ASN A 203 13.36 8.52 -19.92
C ASN A 203 13.05 8.63 -18.41
N GLU A 204 13.15 9.85 -17.87
CA GLU A 204 12.93 10.12 -16.43
C GLU A 204 11.45 10.04 -15.97
N ARG A 205 10.51 9.80 -16.89
CA ARG A 205 9.07 9.71 -16.61
C ARG A 205 8.62 8.28 -16.26
N GLY A 206 9.47 7.27 -16.41
CA GLY A 206 9.15 5.88 -16.07
C GLY A 206 8.66 5.74 -14.62
N LEU A 207 9.47 6.19 -13.66
CA LEU A 207 9.11 6.37 -12.25
C LEU A 207 9.53 7.78 -11.81
N THR A 208 8.55 8.64 -11.57
CA THR A 208 8.77 10.05 -11.19
C THR A 208 8.84 10.22 -9.68
N GLY A 209 8.11 9.40 -8.92
CA GLY A 209 8.15 9.42 -7.46
C GLY A 209 7.21 8.39 -6.83
N TRP A 210 6.96 8.54 -5.52
CA TRP A 210 6.05 7.70 -4.76
C TRP A 210 5.50 8.46 -3.56
N SER A 211 4.50 7.88 -2.90
CA SER A 211 4.00 8.32 -1.60
C SER A 211 3.69 7.12 -0.73
N ALA A 212 4.24 7.11 0.49
CA ALA A 212 3.91 6.16 1.52
C ALA A 212 2.73 6.71 2.35
N ALA A 213 1.52 6.24 2.07
CA ALA A 213 0.37 6.59 2.90
C ALA A 213 0.35 5.67 4.13
N GLY A 214 0.00 6.19 5.32
CA GLY A 214 -0.27 5.37 6.50
C GLY A 214 0.92 5.03 7.42
N SER A 215 2.18 5.22 7.00
CA SER A 215 3.37 4.92 7.83
C SER A 215 3.68 6.00 8.87
N THR A 216 2.77 6.28 9.82
CA THR A 216 3.01 7.27 10.88
C THR A 216 3.20 6.66 12.27
N SER A 217 3.05 5.33 12.41
CA SER A 217 3.20 4.64 13.69
C SER A 217 4.28 3.56 13.64
N LEU A 218 4.81 3.19 14.81
CA LEU A 218 5.85 2.17 14.95
C LEU A 218 5.44 0.78 14.42
N THR A 219 4.13 0.52 14.30
CA THR A 219 3.59 -0.82 13.97
C THR A 219 2.75 -0.85 12.71
N SER A 220 2.59 0.29 12.03
CA SER A 220 1.85 0.36 10.76
C SER A 220 2.66 -0.23 9.61
N ASP A 221 1.92 -0.81 8.69
CA ASP A 221 2.30 -1.10 7.31
C ASP A 221 2.81 0.15 6.58
N ILE A 222 3.62 -0.06 5.53
CA ILE A 222 4.00 0.97 4.56
C ILE A 222 3.36 0.62 3.22
N ASP A 223 2.34 1.39 2.85
CA ASP A 223 1.73 1.29 1.53
C ASP A 223 2.35 2.33 0.58
N VAL A 224 3.20 1.87 -0.33
CA VAL A 224 3.92 2.71 -1.30
C VAL A 224 3.13 2.77 -2.60
N ASN A 225 2.51 3.91 -2.85
CA ASN A 225 1.88 4.20 -4.14
C ASN A 225 2.89 4.85 -5.08
N LEU A 226 3.23 4.15 -6.18
CA LEU A 226 4.17 4.63 -7.18
C LEU A 226 3.55 5.71 -8.08
N LYS A 227 4.39 6.52 -8.72
CA LYS A 227 3.99 7.56 -9.68
C LYS A 227 4.92 7.54 -10.88
N GLY A 228 4.36 7.54 -12.09
CA GLY A 228 5.14 7.51 -13.33
C GLY A 228 4.36 6.90 -14.49
N GLU A 229 5.03 6.71 -15.62
CA GLU A 229 4.46 6.09 -16.83
C GLU A 229 4.74 4.58 -16.93
N ALA A 230 5.62 4.05 -16.08
CA ALA A 230 6.06 2.64 -16.08
C ALA A 230 6.01 2.03 -14.67
N THR A 231 4.99 2.37 -13.88
CA THR A 231 4.85 1.90 -12.49
C THR A 231 4.68 0.38 -12.38
N GLU A 232 4.15 -0.26 -13.41
CA GLU A 232 3.96 -1.69 -13.55
C GLU A 232 5.30 -2.43 -13.59
N LEU A 233 6.29 -1.85 -14.26
CA LEU A 233 7.66 -2.37 -14.29
C LEU A 233 8.36 -2.18 -12.92
N ALA A 234 8.06 -1.07 -12.25
CA ALA A 234 8.72 -0.70 -11.02
C ALA A 234 8.44 -1.64 -9.85
N VAL A 235 7.27 -2.30 -9.79
CA VAL A 235 6.97 -3.29 -8.74
C VAL A 235 7.92 -4.49 -8.83
N ALA A 236 8.07 -5.07 -10.03
CA ALA A 236 8.98 -6.20 -10.24
C ALA A 236 10.44 -5.82 -9.95
N GLU A 237 10.84 -4.62 -10.38
CA GLU A 237 12.18 -4.10 -10.13
C GLU A 237 12.44 -3.84 -8.64
N PHE A 238 11.46 -3.31 -7.90
CA PHE A 238 11.56 -3.16 -6.45
C PHE A 238 11.79 -4.49 -5.74
N ASN A 239 10.98 -5.50 -6.05
CA ASN A 239 11.12 -6.83 -5.45
C ASN A 239 12.47 -7.48 -5.78
N ARG A 240 12.96 -7.29 -7.02
CA ARG A 240 14.29 -7.75 -7.45
C ARG A 240 15.40 -7.04 -6.69
N GLN A 241 15.33 -5.72 -6.53
CA GLN A 241 16.31 -4.94 -5.77
C GLN A 241 16.33 -5.38 -4.30
N PHE A 242 15.16 -5.60 -3.70
CA PHE A 242 15.03 -5.98 -2.30
C PHE A 242 15.63 -7.36 -1.99
N THR A 243 15.26 -8.37 -2.79
CA THR A 243 15.64 -9.76 -2.53
C THR A 243 16.99 -10.12 -3.15
N GLN A 244 17.27 -9.73 -4.40
CA GLN A 244 18.46 -10.18 -5.13
C GLN A 244 19.64 -9.22 -4.99
N VAL A 245 19.40 -7.91 -4.97
CA VAL A 245 20.50 -6.91 -4.88
C VAL A 245 20.86 -6.65 -3.43
N ASP A 246 19.86 -6.45 -2.56
CA ASP A 246 20.12 -6.28 -1.13
C ASP A 246 20.33 -7.64 -0.44
N GLY A 247 19.82 -8.73 -0.98
CA GLY A 247 20.05 -10.07 -0.43
C GLY A 247 19.16 -10.39 0.76
N TRP A 248 18.02 -9.72 0.93
CA TRP A 248 17.03 -10.13 1.95
C TRP A 248 16.48 -11.52 1.62
N PRO A 249 16.39 -12.44 2.61
CA PRO A 249 15.92 -13.79 2.37
C PRO A 249 14.42 -13.86 2.06
N TYR A 250 13.65 -12.86 2.51
CA TYR A 250 12.20 -12.79 2.37
C TYR A 250 11.75 -11.51 1.64
N GLU A 251 10.52 -11.54 1.14
CA GLU A 251 9.84 -10.42 0.50
C GLU A 251 9.71 -9.22 1.45
N ALA A 252 9.69 -8.00 0.90
CA ALA A 252 9.59 -6.76 1.67
C ALA A 252 8.34 -6.68 2.56
N GLY A 253 7.24 -7.33 2.13
CA GLY A 253 6.02 -7.47 2.92
C GLY A 253 6.22 -8.27 4.21
N VAL A 254 7.14 -9.24 4.25
CA VAL A 254 7.48 -9.99 5.48
C VAL A 254 8.50 -9.23 6.31
N VAL A 255 9.57 -8.76 5.67
CA VAL A 255 10.72 -8.17 6.37
C VAL A 255 10.36 -6.82 7.00
N TYR A 256 9.58 -6.01 6.28
CA TYR A 256 9.27 -4.63 6.66
C TYR A 256 7.77 -4.33 6.73
N ASP A 257 6.89 -5.22 6.29
CA ASP A 257 5.46 -4.90 6.15
C ASP A 257 5.28 -3.74 5.14
N VAL A 258 6.06 -3.78 4.05
CA VAL A 258 6.05 -2.81 2.94
C VAL A 258 5.37 -3.44 1.74
N ASN A 259 4.32 -2.78 1.25
CA ASN A 259 3.60 -3.13 0.04
C ASN A 259 3.80 -2.05 -1.02
N VAL A 260 4.11 -2.44 -2.25
CA VAL A 260 4.36 -1.51 -3.36
C VAL A 260 3.31 -1.70 -4.44
N TYR A 261 2.62 -0.62 -4.80
CA TYR A 261 1.51 -0.62 -5.75
C TYR A 261 1.86 0.20 -6.98
N ALA A 262 1.57 -0.36 -8.16
CA ALA A 262 1.56 0.40 -9.39
C ALA A 262 0.39 1.40 -9.41
N LEU A 263 0.38 2.34 -10.35
CA LEU A 263 -0.80 3.17 -10.56
C LEU A 263 -1.92 2.29 -11.14
N ASP A 264 -2.87 1.93 -10.29
CA ASP A 264 -4.06 1.17 -10.67
C ASP A 264 -5.18 2.13 -11.11
N PHE A 265 -6.43 1.94 -10.65
CA PHE A 265 -7.59 2.81 -10.90
C PHE A 265 -7.41 4.29 -10.51
N MET A 266 -6.27 4.66 -9.93
CA MET A 266 -5.95 6.01 -9.50
C MET A 266 -5.21 6.77 -10.60
N HIS A 267 -5.92 7.61 -11.34
CA HIS A 267 -5.31 8.58 -12.23
C HIS A 267 -5.24 9.93 -11.54
N ALA A 268 -4.04 10.53 -11.48
CA ALA A 268 -3.95 11.94 -11.10
C ALA A 268 -4.88 12.74 -12.02
N PRO A 269 -5.65 13.72 -11.51
CA PRO A 269 -6.39 14.64 -12.37
C PRO A 269 -5.39 15.40 -13.25
N ARG A 270 -5.11 14.87 -14.44
CA ARG A 270 -4.22 15.51 -15.41
C ARG A 270 -4.95 16.72 -15.97
N GLY A 271 -4.52 17.92 -15.57
CA GLY A 271 -4.90 19.17 -16.22
C GLY A 271 -6.09 19.92 -15.62
N VAL A 272 -6.47 19.67 -14.36
CA VAL A 272 -7.32 20.63 -13.63
C VAL A 272 -6.39 21.44 -12.74
N ALA A 273 -6.30 22.75 -13.00
CA ALA A 273 -5.61 23.69 -12.13
C ALA A 273 -6.04 23.45 -10.66
N PRO A 274 -5.15 23.66 -9.67
CA PRO A 274 -5.62 23.72 -8.28
C PRO A 274 -6.78 24.73 -8.25
N PRO A 275 -7.95 24.35 -7.72
CA PRO A 275 -9.09 25.23 -7.77
C PRO A 275 -8.71 26.51 -7.01
N GLY A 276 -9.04 27.67 -7.59
CA GLY A 276 -9.37 28.82 -6.77
C GLY A 276 -10.40 28.40 -5.70
N PRO A 277 -10.60 29.17 -4.63
CA PRO A 277 -11.30 28.74 -3.41
C PRO A 277 -12.82 28.48 -3.64
N GLY A 278 -13.15 27.39 -4.32
CA GLY A 278 -14.50 26.98 -4.72
C GLY A 278 -14.71 25.46 -4.58
N PRO A 279 -15.91 25.00 -4.17
CA PRO A 279 -16.20 23.61 -3.82
C PRO A 279 -16.63 22.78 -5.03
N GLY A 280 -15.82 22.71 -6.08
CA GLY A 280 -16.08 21.82 -7.22
C GLY A 280 -15.67 20.37 -6.93
N PRO A 281 -16.49 19.34 -7.24
CA PRO A 281 -16.09 17.94 -7.09
C PRO A 281 -14.91 17.63 -8.02
N ARG A 282 -13.83 17.07 -7.44
CA ARG A 282 -12.68 16.59 -8.20
C ARG A 282 -13.00 15.20 -8.72
N LEU A 283 -13.49 15.10 -9.95
CA LEU A 283 -13.62 13.81 -10.63
C LEU A 283 -12.22 13.25 -10.89
N VAL A 284 -11.93 12.06 -10.40
CA VAL A 284 -10.79 11.27 -10.88
C VAL A 284 -11.14 10.88 -12.31
N GLY A 285 -10.29 11.22 -13.28
CA GLY A 285 -10.49 10.78 -14.65
C GLY A 285 -10.37 9.26 -14.71
N GLU A 286 -11.31 8.59 -15.36
CA GLU A 286 -11.18 7.17 -15.70
C GLU A 286 -10.23 7.01 -16.91
N GLU A 287 -9.68 5.81 -17.11
CA GLU A 287 -8.94 5.51 -18.34
C GLU A 287 -9.82 5.64 -19.58
N GLY A 288 -9.19 5.85 -20.75
CA GLY A 288 -9.94 5.96 -22.01
C GLY A 288 -10.39 7.37 -22.36
N LYS A 289 -9.89 8.41 -21.66
CA LYS A 289 -10.09 9.81 -22.06
C LYS A 289 -9.67 10.01 -23.51
N ARG A 290 -10.54 10.67 -24.28
CA ARG A 290 -10.38 10.90 -25.72
C ARG A 290 -11.22 12.10 -26.18
N GLU A 291 -11.00 12.55 -27.40
CA GLU A 291 -11.80 13.63 -28.00
C GLU A 291 -13.31 13.32 -27.95
N GLY A 292 -14.10 14.27 -27.42
CA GLY A 292 -15.53 14.10 -27.16
C GLY A 292 -15.90 13.38 -25.85
N ARG A 293 -14.93 12.75 -25.17
CA ARG A 293 -15.12 12.00 -23.90
C ARG A 293 -14.03 12.35 -22.87
N PRO A 294 -14.12 13.51 -22.21
CA PRO A 294 -13.05 14.02 -21.34
C PRO A 294 -12.89 13.27 -20.01
N GLU A 295 -13.93 12.56 -19.55
CA GLU A 295 -13.94 11.82 -18.28
C GLU A 295 -13.34 10.41 -18.39
N GLY A 296 -13.20 9.87 -19.61
CA GLY A 296 -12.89 8.47 -19.84
C GLY A 296 -14.04 7.52 -19.51
N GLY A 297 -13.73 6.24 -19.37
CA GLY A 297 -14.68 5.18 -19.05
C GLY A 297 -15.27 4.47 -20.28
N VAL A 298 -16.24 3.61 -19.99
CA VAL A 298 -16.96 2.78 -20.98
C VAL A 298 -18.30 3.45 -21.29
N HIS A 299 -18.57 3.76 -22.56
CA HIS A 299 -19.77 4.49 -22.96
C HIS A 299 -20.78 3.65 -23.77
N ASP A 300 -20.32 2.66 -24.54
CA ASP A 300 -21.19 1.68 -25.20
C ASP A 300 -22.01 0.92 -24.15
N ALA A 301 -23.33 0.91 -24.32
CA ALA A 301 -24.25 0.41 -23.30
C ALA A 301 -24.08 -1.10 -23.03
N ALA A 302 -23.79 -1.89 -24.08
CA ALA A 302 -23.62 -3.34 -23.94
C ALA A 302 -22.30 -3.67 -23.24
N ILE A 303 -21.21 -2.99 -23.65
CA ILE A 303 -19.89 -3.18 -23.02
C ILE A 303 -19.93 -2.69 -21.57
N ARG A 304 -20.59 -1.56 -21.30
CA ARG A 304 -20.76 -1.01 -19.95
C ARG A 304 -21.52 -1.96 -19.03
N ALA A 305 -22.56 -2.64 -19.54
CA ALA A 305 -23.30 -3.62 -18.74
C ALA A 305 -22.39 -4.80 -18.32
N VAL A 306 -21.50 -5.25 -19.22
CA VAL A 306 -20.50 -6.29 -18.92
C VAL A 306 -19.47 -5.78 -17.92
N ASP A 307 -18.91 -4.58 -18.09
CA ASP A 307 -17.97 -3.97 -17.11
C ASP A 307 -18.59 -3.89 -15.71
N ILE A 308 -19.83 -3.42 -15.60
CA ILE A 308 -20.54 -3.33 -14.31
C ILE A 308 -20.69 -4.72 -13.67
N SER A 309 -21.07 -5.74 -14.45
CA SER A 309 -21.16 -7.13 -13.97
C SER A 309 -19.81 -7.63 -13.48
N ASN A 310 -18.74 -7.44 -14.26
CA ASN A 310 -17.39 -7.87 -13.91
C ASN A 310 -16.91 -7.21 -12.62
N GLN A 311 -17.10 -5.89 -12.47
CA GLN A 311 -16.73 -5.16 -11.25
C GLN A 311 -17.55 -5.65 -10.04
N GLU A 312 -18.84 -5.95 -10.21
CA GLU A 312 -19.64 -6.57 -9.15
C GLU A 312 -19.07 -7.94 -8.73
N GLU A 313 -18.75 -8.80 -9.70
CA GLU A 313 -18.17 -10.13 -9.44
C GLU A 313 -16.86 -10.04 -8.64
N TRP A 314 -15.97 -9.12 -8.99
CA TRP A 314 -14.73 -8.89 -8.23
C TRP A 314 -15.00 -8.44 -6.79
N SER A 315 -15.97 -7.54 -6.57
CA SER A 315 -16.34 -7.14 -5.22
C SER A 315 -16.88 -8.31 -4.37
N LEU A 316 -17.64 -9.21 -4.99
CA LEU A 316 -18.22 -10.39 -4.34
C LEU A 316 -17.17 -11.47 -4.06
N LEU A 317 -16.20 -11.64 -4.96
CA LEU A 317 -15.06 -12.53 -4.75
C LEU A 317 -14.31 -12.19 -3.46
N LYS A 318 -14.12 -10.89 -3.16
CA LYS A 318 -13.44 -10.46 -1.94
C LYS A 318 -14.15 -10.95 -0.67
N ILE A 319 -15.48 -10.95 -0.65
CA ILE A 319 -16.24 -11.52 0.47
C ILE A 319 -16.10 -13.04 0.51
N ARG A 320 -16.23 -13.69 -0.66
CA ARG A 320 -16.17 -15.15 -0.81
C ARG A 320 -14.89 -15.75 -0.21
N LEU A 321 -13.77 -15.05 -0.32
CA LEU A 321 -12.47 -15.47 0.22
C LEU A 321 -12.45 -15.64 1.75
N TYR A 322 -13.30 -14.91 2.47
CA TYR A 322 -13.37 -14.92 3.94
C TYR A 322 -14.62 -15.60 4.50
N MET A 323 -15.40 -16.25 3.62
CA MET A 323 -16.55 -17.07 3.97
C MET A 323 -16.24 -18.55 3.73
N THR A 324 -16.72 -19.40 4.65
CA THR A 324 -16.81 -20.83 4.37
C THR A 324 -17.89 -21.08 3.31
N GLU A 325 -17.88 -22.25 2.69
CA GLU A 325 -18.91 -22.63 1.72
C GLU A 325 -20.34 -22.50 2.28
N ALA A 326 -20.54 -22.92 3.54
CA ALA A 326 -21.84 -22.80 4.20
C ALA A 326 -22.27 -21.34 4.41
N GLN A 327 -21.33 -20.47 4.82
CA GLN A 327 -21.58 -19.04 5.00
C GLN A 327 -21.92 -18.38 3.66
N TRP A 328 -21.16 -18.70 2.61
CA TRP A 328 -21.37 -18.15 1.28
C TRP A 328 -22.73 -18.55 0.69
N ARG A 329 -23.12 -19.83 0.81
CA ARG A 329 -24.46 -20.28 0.41
C ARG A 329 -25.57 -19.55 1.18
N SER A 330 -25.38 -19.32 2.47
CA SER A 330 -26.32 -18.56 3.29
C SER A 330 -26.44 -17.11 2.82
N TYR A 331 -25.31 -16.48 2.49
CA TYR A 331 -25.27 -15.13 1.94
C TYR A 331 -26.02 -15.05 0.61
N LYS A 332 -25.70 -15.92 -0.36
CA LYS A 332 -26.36 -15.97 -1.68
C LYS A 332 -27.89 -16.06 -1.56
N ARG A 333 -28.40 -17.02 -0.77
CA ARG A 333 -29.85 -17.19 -0.54
C ARG A 333 -30.51 -15.96 0.10
N SER A 334 -29.77 -15.19 0.88
CA SER A 334 -30.32 -14.02 1.57
C SER A 334 -30.40 -12.79 0.65
N VAL A 335 -29.44 -12.64 -0.27
CA VAL A 335 -29.37 -11.47 -1.17
C VAL A 335 -30.04 -11.71 -2.52
N ASP A 336 -30.25 -12.97 -2.91
CA ASP A 336 -30.87 -13.40 -4.16
C ASP A 336 -31.69 -14.70 -3.94
N PRO A 337 -32.82 -14.62 -3.22
CA PRO A 337 -33.63 -15.80 -2.88
C PRO A 337 -34.27 -16.48 -4.10
N ALA A 338 -34.44 -15.76 -5.20
CA ALA A 338 -35.00 -16.28 -6.45
C ALA A 338 -33.94 -16.89 -7.39
N ASP A 339 -32.65 -16.86 -7.00
CA ASP A 339 -31.50 -17.26 -7.82
C ASP A 339 -31.50 -16.61 -9.22
N ALA A 340 -31.97 -15.37 -9.30
CA ALA A 340 -32.10 -14.64 -10.56
C ALA A 340 -30.73 -14.27 -11.16
N ARG A 341 -29.65 -14.39 -10.38
CA ARG A 341 -28.28 -14.03 -10.77
C ARG A 341 -27.35 -15.23 -10.81
N ASN A 342 -27.87 -16.43 -11.10
CA ASN A 342 -27.08 -17.67 -11.17
C ASN A 342 -25.77 -17.54 -11.97
N GLY A 343 -25.77 -16.82 -13.10
CA GLY A 343 -24.59 -16.56 -13.92
C GLY A 343 -23.52 -15.75 -13.18
N THR A 344 -23.90 -14.67 -12.50
CA THR A 344 -22.98 -13.88 -11.66
C THR A 344 -22.40 -14.75 -10.54
N TRP A 345 -23.22 -15.60 -9.90
CA TRP A 345 -22.74 -16.49 -8.84
C TRP A 345 -21.75 -17.53 -9.37
N ALA A 346 -22.02 -18.12 -10.55
CA ALA A 346 -21.11 -19.06 -11.18
C ALA A 346 -19.77 -18.40 -11.54
N ASN A 347 -19.79 -17.18 -12.08
CA ASN A 347 -18.58 -16.43 -12.41
C ASN A 347 -17.74 -16.12 -11.16
N VAL A 348 -18.38 -15.77 -10.04
CA VAL A 348 -17.67 -15.54 -8.76
C VAL A 348 -16.99 -16.82 -8.27
N GLU A 349 -17.64 -17.97 -8.34
CA GLU A 349 -16.99 -19.25 -7.94
C GLU A 349 -15.86 -19.61 -8.88
N ALA A 350 -16.01 -19.41 -10.20
CA ALA A 350 -14.95 -19.66 -11.17
C ALA A 350 -13.72 -18.78 -10.89
N LYS A 351 -13.91 -17.48 -10.63
CA LYS A 351 -12.84 -16.56 -10.23
C LYS A 351 -12.21 -16.97 -8.89
N TYR A 352 -13.01 -17.43 -7.93
CA TYR A 352 -12.54 -17.91 -6.63
C TYR A 352 -11.67 -19.16 -6.73
N ASP A 353 -12.09 -20.14 -7.53
CA ASP A 353 -11.32 -21.37 -7.74
C ASP A 353 -10.04 -21.08 -8.51
N LEU A 354 -10.11 -20.25 -9.57
CA LEU A 354 -8.93 -19.84 -10.33
C LEU A 354 -7.90 -19.12 -9.47
N TYR A 355 -8.32 -18.19 -8.61
CA TYR A 355 -7.41 -17.48 -7.71
C TYR A 355 -6.68 -18.43 -6.76
N ARG A 356 -7.42 -19.31 -6.08
CA ARG A 356 -6.83 -20.27 -5.13
C ARG A 356 -5.88 -21.23 -5.83
N GLN A 357 -6.27 -21.74 -6.99
CA GLN A 357 -5.45 -22.64 -7.78
C GLN A 357 -4.16 -21.94 -8.21
N THR A 358 -4.26 -20.74 -8.76
CA THR A 358 -3.11 -19.94 -9.23
C THR A 358 -2.10 -19.72 -8.11
N LEU A 359 -2.54 -19.30 -6.91
CA LEU A 359 -1.63 -19.12 -5.78
C LEU A 359 -1.00 -20.43 -5.31
N VAL A 360 -1.77 -21.51 -5.22
CA VAL A 360 -1.25 -22.81 -4.78
C VAL A 360 -0.22 -23.35 -5.77
N ASP A 361 -0.47 -23.20 -7.06
CA ASP A 361 0.44 -23.65 -8.11
C ASP A 361 1.71 -22.78 -8.17
N GLU A 362 1.60 -21.47 -7.95
CA GLU A 362 2.78 -20.60 -7.81
C GLU A 362 3.61 -20.97 -6.56
N MET A 363 2.98 -21.24 -5.41
CA MET A 363 3.68 -21.70 -4.21
C MET A 363 4.40 -23.04 -4.44
N LYS A 364 3.77 -23.97 -5.17
CA LYS A 364 4.44 -25.22 -5.59
C LYS A 364 5.62 -24.94 -6.50
N ALA A 365 5.49 -24.03 -7.46
CA ALA A 365 6.57 -23.65 -8.37
C ALA A 365 7.76 -23.06 -7.61
N LEU A 366 7.51 -22.14 -6.67
CA LEU A 366 8.55 -21.53 -5.84
C LEU A 366 9.27 -22.53 -4.91
N THR A 367 8.58 -23.60 -4.49
CA THR A 367 9.15 -24.64 -3.61
C THR A 367 9.66 -25.87 -4.37
N GLY A 368 9.45 -25.95 -5.68
CA GLY A 368 9.70 -27.16 -6.47
C GLY A 368 8.82 -28.36 -6.07
N SER A 369 7.74 -28.13 -5.31
CA SER A 369 6.92 -29.21 -4.74
C SER A 369 5.89 -29.75 -5.71
N ARG A 370 5.67 -31.07 -5.68
CA ARG A 370 4.61 -31.77 -6.43
C ARG A 370 3.50 -32.31 -5.52
N LEU A 371 3.44 -31.85 -4.27
CA LEU A 371 2.45 -32.34 -3.31
C LEU A 371 1.02 -32.06 -3.80
N PRO A 372 0.12 -33.05 -3.76
CA PRO A 372 -1.29 -32.82 -4.03
C PRO A 372 -1.88 -32.02 -2.85
N LEU A 373 -2.40 -30.83 -3.13
CA LEU A 373 -2.93 -29.91 -2.13
C LEU A 373 -4.41 -29.67 -2.40
N ALA A 374 -5.26 -30.44 -1.73
CA ALA A 374 -6.70 -30.20 -1.72
C ALA A 374 -7.10 -29.23 -0.60
N PRO A 375 -8.11 -28.37 -0.82
CA PRO A 375 -8.78 -27.61 0.24
C PRO A 375 -9.41 -28.55 1.28
N ARG A 376 -9.41 -28.18 2.56
CA ARG A 376 -10.16 -28.94 3.59
C ARG A 376 -11.59 -28.40 3.70
N ALA A 377 -12.53 -29.29 3.98
CA ALA A 377 -13.91 -28.92 4.25
C ALA A 377 -14.00 -27.93 5.43
N GLY A 378 -14.90 -26.96 5.34
CA GLY A 378 -15.13 -25.97 6.38
C GLY A 378 -14.12 -24.81 6.44
N GLN A 379 -13.09 -24.79 5.60
CA GLN A 379 -12.17 -23.66 5.48
C GLN A 379 -12.73 -22.56 4.58
N THR A 380 -12.39 -21.32 4.90
CA THR A 380 -12.45 -20.18 3.98
C THR A 380 -11.38 -20.32 2.87
N GLY A 381 -11.46 -19.48 1.83
CA GLY A 381 -10.46 -19.48 0.77
C GLY A 381 -9.05 -19.16 1.27
N ILE A 382 -8.93 -18.13 2.11
CA ILE A 382 -7.64 -17.73 2.69
C ILE A 382 -7.09 -18.79 3.64
N GLU A 383 -7.92 -19.42 4.48
CA GLU A 383 -7.47 -20.52 5.35
C GLU A 383 -6.99 -21.73 4.54
N SER A 384 -7.63 -22.01 3.40
CA SER A 384 -7.18 -23.06 2.48
C SER A 384 -5.81 -22.73 1.88
N ILE A 385 -5.57 -21.49 1.45
CA ILE A 385 -4.27 -21.04 0.91
C ILE A 385 -3.19 -21.12 1.99
N HIS A 386 -3.46 -20.59 3.19
CA HIS A 386 -2.53 -20.67 4.32
C HIS A 386 -2.23 -22.12 4.71
N SER A 387 -3.24 -22.98 4.73
CA SER A 387 -3.04 -24.42 4.98
C SER A 387 -2.20 -25.09 3.91
N ALA A 388 -2.28 -24.65 2.65
CA ALA A 388 -1.44 -25.14 1.57
C ALA A 388 0.02 -24.71 1.77
N ALA A 389 0.26 -23.42 2.04
CA ALA A 389 1.58 -22.87 2.34
C ALA A 389 2.24 -23.58 3.54
N SER A 390 1.50 -23.77 4.63
CA SER A 390 1.97 -24.46 5.84
C SER A 390 2.41 -25.91 5.59
N ARG A 391 1.73 -26.61 4.65
CA ARG A 391 2.13 -27.97 4.24
C ARG A 391 3.36 -27.96 3.34
N LEU A 392 3.51 -26.95 2.48
CA LEU A 392 4.66 -26.80 1.59
C LEU A 392 5.96 -26.46 2.34
N VAL A 393 5.88 -25.63 3.38
CA VAL A 393 7.03 -25.27 4.23
C VAL A 393 7.50 -26.45 5.10
N GLY A 394 6.60 -27.38 5.46
CA GLY A 394 6.95 -28.53 6.31
C GLY A 394 7.02 -28.18 7.80
N GLY A 395 7.62 -29.07 8.61
CA GLY A 395 7.51 -29.07 10.09
C GLY A 395 8.79 -28.82 10.91
N GLY A 396 9.86 -28.28 10.33
CA GLY A 396 11.12 -28.01 11.04
C GLY A 396 11.27 -26.55 11.52
N GLY A 397 12.22 -26.30 12.43
CA GLY A 397 12.61 -24.95 12.88
C GLY A 397 11.82 -24.40 14.07
N ALA A 398 12.19 -23.21 14.54
CA ALA A 398 11.42 -22.51 15.56
C ALA A 398 10.08 -22.06 14.97
N ARG A 399 9.05 -21.96 15.82
CA ARG A 399 7.69 -21.63 15.37
C ARG A 399 7.62 -20.30 14.60
N HIS A 400 8.33 -19.27 15.05
CA HIS A 400 8.35 -17.95 14.42
C HIS A 400 9.07 -17.97 13.06
N ASP A 401 10.17 -18.72 12.93
CA ASP A 401 10.85 -18.90 11.64
C ASP A 401 9.90 -19.53 10.62
N ARG A 402 9.15 -20.55 11.07
CA ARG A 402 8.16 -21.24 10.25
C ARG A 402 7.01 -20.32 9.84
N GLU A 403 6.49 -19.51 10.77
CA GLU A 403 5.44 -18.53 10.46
C GLU A 403 5.93 -17.51 9.42
N ALA A 404 7.16 -16.99 9.57
CA ALA A 404 7.78 -16.09 8.59
C ALA A 404 7.98 -16.74 7.21
N GLN A 405 8.38 -18.02 7.17
CA GLN A 405 8.52 -18.77 5.91
C GLN A 405 7.17 -19.01 5.21
N ILE A 406 6.12 -19.30 5.98
CA ILE A 406 4.75 -19.47 5.44
C ILE A 406 4.27 -18.15 4.84
N GLU A 407 4.44 -17.05 5.56
CA GLU A 407 4.07 -15.72 5.09
C GLU A 407 4.88 -15.33 3.85
N ASN A 408 6.18 -15.59 3.85
CA ASN A 408 7.05 -15.34 2.71
C ASN A 408 6.66 -16.14 1.47
N LEU A 409 6.30 -17.41 1.63
CA LEU A 409 5.85 -18.22 0.51
C LEU A 409 4.54 -17.68 -0.09
N MET A 410 3.60 -17.28 0.75
CA MET A 410 2.33 -16.69 0.31
C MET A 410 2.54 -15.34 -0.39
N ILE A 411 3.28 -14.42 0.23
CA ILE A 411 3.55 -13.09 -0.34
C ILE A 411 4.40 -13.22 -1.61
N GLY A 412 5.42 -14.08 -1.61
CA GLY A 412 6.26 -14.32 -2.77
C GLY A 412 5.47 -14.84 -3.97
N ALA A 413 4.59 -15.83 -3.75
CA ALA A 413 3.69 -16.32 -4.77
C ALA A 413 2.75 -15.22 -5.30
N SER A 414 2.15 -14.44 -4.39
CA SER A 414 1.28 -13.33 -4.76
C SER A 414 2.02 -12.29 -5.60
N ASN A 415 3.23 -11.89 -5.18
CA ASN A 415 4.07 -10.93 -5.90
C ASN A 415 4.42 -11.41 -7.31
N ARG A 416 4.82 -12.68 -7.49
CA ARG A 416 5.15 -13.20 -8.83
C ARG A 416 3.95 -13.18 -9.77
N VAL A 417 2.76 -13.54 -9.28
CA VAL A 417 1.53 -13.48 -10.09
C VAL A 417 1.18 -12.04 -10.41
N TYR A 418 1.24 -11.15 -9.40
CA TYR A 418 0.94 -9.73 -9.56
C TYR A 418 1.84 -9.07 -10.61
N GLU A 419 3.14 -9.31 -10.57
CA GLU A 419 4.10 -8.78 -11.56
C GLU A 419 3.78 -9.21 -12.99
N ARG A 420 3.38 -10.48 -13.20
CA ARG A 420 2.96 -10.95 -14.54
C ARG A 420 1.69 -10.26 -15.01
N LYS A 421 0.71 -10.09 -14.11
CA LYS A 421 -0.54 -9.36 -14.41
C LYS A 421 -0.29 -7.88 -14.70
N LEU A 422 0.66 -7.24 -14.02
CA LEU A 422 1.08 -5.87 -14.30
C LEU A 422 1.70 -5.72 -15.70
N GLN A 423 2.42 -6.75 -16.19
CA GLN A 423 2.91 -6.76 -17.58
C GLN A 423 1.75 -6.85 -18.60
N ASP A 424 0.71 -7.62 -18.31
CA ASP A 424 -0.52 -7.68 -19.13
C ASP A 424 -1.23 -6.32 -19.16
N ILE A 425 -1.39 -5.68 -17.99
CA ILE A 425 -1.96 -4.33 -17.86
C ILE A 425 -1.17 -3.31 -18.67
N ALA A 426 0.17 -3.33 -18.58
CA ALA A 426 1.02 -2.43 -19.37
C ALA A 426 0.84 -2.65 -20.88
N ARG A 427 0.62 -3.89 -21.34
CA ARG A 427 0.30 -4.19 -22.74
C ARG A 427 -1.08 -3.62 -23.13
N LEU A 428 -2.10 -3.79 -22.29
CA LEU A 428 -3.45 -3.26 -22.52
C LEU A 428 -3.45 -1.73 -22.60
N ARG A 429 -2.75 -1.05 -21.69
CA ARG A 429 -2.60 0.42 -21.71
C ARG A 429 -1.96 0.93 -22.99
N ARG A 430 -0.90 0.28 -23.49
CA ARG A 430 -0.28 0.65 -24.78
C ARG A 430 -1.24 0.46 -25.95
N ARG A 431 -2.00 -0.64 -25.98
CA ARG A 431 -3.03 -0.89 -27.00
C ARG A 431 -4.12 0.18 -26.96
N LEU A 432 -4.62 0.49 -25.76
CA LEU A 432 -5.62 1.53 -25.53
C LEU A 432 -5.16 2.89 -26.03
N GLN A 433 -3.94 3.31 -25.70
CA GLN A 433 -3.36 4.57 -26.18
C GLN A 433 -3.26 4.63 -27.71
N GLY A 434 -2.78 3.55 -28.35
CA GLY A 434 -2.73 3.45 -29.81
C GLY A 434 -4.12 3.54 -30.44
N GLN A 435 -5.10 2.86 -29.85
CA GLN A 435 -6.48 2.87 -30.31
C GLN A 435 -7.14 4.25 -30.22
N ILE A 436 -6.89 4.97 -29.11
CA ILE A 436 -7.35 6.35 -28.93
C ILE A 436 -6.75 7.27 -30.01
N ALA A 437 -5.45 7.15 -30.29
CA ALA A 437 -4.79 7.94 -31.33
C ALA A 437 -5.43 7.71 -32.71
N TRP A 438 -5.74 6.46 -33.06
CA TRP A 438 -6.45 6.13 -34.30
C TRP A 438 -7.88 6.68 -34.34
N TYR A 439 -8.60 6.59 -33.22
CA TYR A 439 -9.95 7.16 -33.08
C TYR A 439 -9.93 8.67 -33.34
N GLU A 440 -9.02 9.40 -32.70
CA GLU A 440 -8.91 10.86 -32.85
C GLU A 440 -8.50 11.25 -34.28
N TYR A 441 -7.60 10.49 -34.89
CA TYR A 441 -7.24 10.69 -36.30
C TYR A 441 -8.45 10.50 -37.22
N ALA A 442 -9.21 9.41 -37.06
CA ALA A 442 -10.40 9.13 -37.87
C ALA A 442 -11.50 10.19 -37.66
N LEU A 443 -11.66 10.67 -36.43
CA LEU A 443 -12.63 11.72 -36.09
C LEU A 443 -12.28 13.04 -36.79
N ARG A 444 -11.03 13.50 -36.68
CA ARG A 444 -10.55 14.74 -37.32
C ARG A 444 -10.53 14.65 -38.85
N GLY A 445 -10.32 13.47 -39.41
CA GLY A 445 -10.39 13.21 -40.85
C GLY A 445 -11.82 13.10 -41.41
N GLY A 446 -12.86 13.26 -40.60
CA GLY A 446 -14.26 13.14 -41.05
C GLY A 446 -14.70 11.71 -41.35
N HIS A 447 -13.94 10.69 -40.93
CA HIS A 447 -14.24 9.28 -41.16
C HIS A 447 -15.20 8.70 -40.11
N GLY A 448 -16.40 9.27 -40.00
CA GLY A 448 -17.33 8.99 -38.89
C GLY A 448 -17.70 7.51 -38.68
N ARG A 449 -17.78 6.69 -39.74
CA ARG A 449 -18.02 5.23 -39.61
C ARG A 449 -16.83 4.52 -38.94
N VAL A 450 -15.62 4.90 -39.32
CA VAL A 450 -14.38 4.34 -38.74
C VAL A 450 -14.25 4.82 -37.30
N ALA A 451 -14.46 6.11 -37.03
CA ALA A 451 -14.41 6.67 -35.68
C ALA A 451 -15.38 5.95 -34.72
N ARG A 452 -16.63 5.69 -35.11
CA ARG A 452 -17.59 4.94 -34.27
C ARG A 452 -17.14 3.51 -33.96
N ARG A 453 -16.56 2.80 -34.94
CA ARG A 453 -16.01 1.48 -34.72
C ARG A 453 -14.84 1.53 -33.73
N LEU A 454 -13.91 2.46 -33.95
CA LEU A 454 -12.74 2.63 -33.07
C LEU A 454 -13.16 3.04 -31.66
N GLU A 455 -14.19 3.88 -31.50
CA GLU A 455 -14.74 4.26 -30.19
C GLU A 455 -15.24 3.04 -29.41
N ARG A 456 -15.96 2.13 -30.08
CA ARG A 456 -16.42 0.88 -29.46
C ARG A 456 -15.26 -0.04 -29.09
N GLU A 457 -14.21 -0.09 -29.92
CA GLU A 457 -12.98 -0.84 -29.62
C GLU A 457 -12.21 -0.21 -28.44
N VAL A 458 -12.20 1.13 -28.30
CA VAL A 458 -11.68 1.81 -27.10
C VAL A 458 -12.48 1.40 -25.86
N ASP A 459 -13.80 1.43 -25.92
CA ASP A 459 -14.66 1.04 -24.80
C ASP A 459 -14.42 -0.41 -24.36
N GLN A 460 -14.23 -1.33 -25.31
CA GLN A 460 -13.88 -2.71 -25.00
C GLN A 460 -12.52 -2.81 -24.29
N LEU A 461 -11.49 -2.10 -24.80
CA LEU A 461 -10.17 -2.09 -24.17
C LEU A 461 -10.18 -1.48 -22.76
N VAL A 462 -11.03 -0.48 -22.51
CA VAL A 462 -11.21 0.09 -21.16
C VAL A 462 -11.85 -0.93 -20.23
N ALA A 463 -12.88 -1.66 -20.68
CA ALA A 463 -13.51 -2.72 -19.88
C ALA A 463 -12.54 -3.87 -19.58
N ASP A 464 -11.79 -4.34 -20.59
CA ASP A 464 -10.77 -5.39 -20.43
C ASP A 464 -9.67 -4.95 -19.46
N LEU A 465 -9.24 -3.69 -19.55
CA LEU A 465 -8.24 -3.12 -18.65
C LEU A 465 -8.76 -3.06 -17.20
N ARG A 466 -10.01 -2.65 -16.99
CA ARG A 466 -10.61 -2.59 -15.65
C ARG A 466 -10.75 -3.99 -15.04
N ASP A 467 -11.10 -4.99 -15.83
CA ASP A 467 -11.16 -6.40 -15.38
C ASP A 467 -9.75 -6.91 -15.00
N ALA A 468 -8.74 -6.64 -15.84
CA ALA A 468 -7.35 -7.01 -15.56
C ALA A 468 -6.78 -6.30 -14.32
N LEU A 469 -7.11 -5.02 -14.11
CA LEU A 469 -6.74 -4.26 -12.91
C LEU A 469 -7.37 -4.88 -11.66
N SER A 470 -8.66 -5.24 -11.71
CA SER A 470 -9.33 -5.92 -10.60
C SER A 470 -8.72 -7.28 -10.27
N GLU A 471 -8.37 -8.06 -11.30
CA GLU A 471 -7.68 -9.33 -11.10
C GLU A 471 -6.28 -9.13 -10.50
N ALA A 472 -5.48 -8.19 -11.03
CA ALA A 472 -4.15 -7.91 -10.52
C ALA A 472 -4.19 -7.43 -9.05
N ALA A 473 -5.15 -6.56 -8.70
CA ALA A 473 -5.35 -6.07 -7.35
C ALA A 473 -5.68 -7.18 -6.33
N LEU A 474 -6.13 -8.35 -6.79
CA LEU A 474 -6.36 -9.50 -5.92
C LEU A 474 -5.05 -10.14 -5.42
N TYR A 475 -3.98 -9.96 -6.19
CA TYR A 475 -2.64 -10.46 -5.87
C TYR A 475 -1.74 -9.37 -5.26
N SER A 476 -2.18 -8.11 -5.24
CA SER A 476 -1.53 -7.10 -4.42
C SER A 476 -2.00 -7.25 -2.97
N ASN A 477 -1.11 -6.97 -2.03
CA ASN A 477 -1.45 -7.05 -0.62
C ASN A 477 -2.47 -5.94 -0.29
N GLU A 478 -3.62 -6.27 0.28
CA GLU A 478 -4.53 -5.27 0.90
C GLU A 478 -5.22 -4.25 -0.03
N ALA A 479 -5.22 -4.42 -1.36
CA ALA A 479 -5.85 -3.47 -2.28
C ALA A 479 -7.38 -3.57 -2.35
N TYR A 480 -8.00 -2.49 -2.83
CA TYR A 480 -9.38 -2.48 -3.31
C TYR A 480 -9.41 -2.96 -4.76
N LEU A 481 -10.31 -3.91 -5.06
CA LEU A 481 -10.37 -4.60 -6.35
C LEU A 481 -11.13 -3.81 -7.40
N THR A 482 -12.09 -2.99 -7.00
CA THR A 482 -12.99 -2.31 -7.93
C THR A 482 -12.78 -0.81 -7.97
N SER A 483 -13.08 -0.21 -9.12
CA SER A 483 -13.08 1.24 -9.28
C SER A 483 -14.06 1.91 -8.30
N GLY A 484 -15.19 1.29 -8.00
CA GLY A 484 -16.16 1.76 -7.02
C GLY A 484 -15.59 1.84 -5.61
N ALA A 485 -14.91 0.79 -5.14
CA ALA A 485 -14.31 0.82 -3.81
C ALA A 485 -13.12 1.78 -3.70
N VAL A 486 -12.26 1.85 -4.73
CA VAL A 486 -11.13 2.80 -4.80
C VAL A 486 -11.63 4.25 -4.75
N ASN A 487 -12.60 4.60 -5.61
CA ASN A 487 -13.15 5.95 -5.64
C ASN A 487 -13.84 6.31 -4.31
N HIS A 488 -14.56 5.38 -3.68
CA HIS A 488 -15.21 5.66 -2.39
C HIS A 488 -14.17 5.89 -1.29
N THR A 489 -13.32 4.89 -1.09
CA THR A 489 -12.47 4.85 0.08
C THR A 489 -11.22 5.70 -0.07
N VAL A 490 -10.52 5.58 -1.20
CA VAL A 490 -9.22 6.25 -1.38
C VAL A 490 -9.45 7.70 -1.77
N VAL A 491 -10.25 7.93 -2.82
CA VAL A 491 -10.48 9.29 -3.31
C VAL A 491 -11.42 10.06 -2.38
N GLY A 492 -12.58 9.49 -2.07
CA GLY A 492 -13.61 10.15 -1.25
C GLY A 492 -13.16 10.38 0.19
N LEU A 493 -12.79 9.31 0.90
CA LEU A 493 -12.53 9.35 2.33
C LEU A 493 -11.08 9.69 2.70
N GLN A 494 -10.06 9.12 2.03
CA GLN A 494 -8.66 9.34 2.41
C GLN A 494 -8.09 10.64 1.84
N ILE A 495 -8.31 10.91 0.54
CA ILE A 495 -7.85 12.15 -0.11
C ILE A 495 -8.77 13.33 0.26
N GLY A 496 -10.03 13.04 0.64
CA GLY A 496 -11.02 14.09 0.91
C GLY A 496 -11.46 14.82 -0.36
N ALA A 497 -11.35 14.16 -1.52
CA ALA A 497 -11.83 14.69 -2.78
C ALA A 497 -13.33 14.42 -2.92
N GLY A 498 -14.03 15.31 -3.62
CA GLY A 498 -15.44 15.10 -3.89
C GLY A 498 -15.65 14.07 -4.99
N ILE A 499 -16.43 13.03 -4.72
CA ILE A 499 -16.68 11.92 -5.65
C ILE A 499 -18.13 11.88 -6.11
N SER A 500 -18.36 11.25 -7.25
CA SER A 500 -19.68 10.86 -7.74
C SER A 500 -19.65 9.37 -8.02
N GLN A 501 -20.62 8.62 -7.49
CA GLN A 501 -20.70 7.18 -7.68
C GLN A 501 -22.13 6.73 -7.94
N THR A 502 -22.26 5.66 -8.72
CA THR A 502 -23.53 4.96 -8.87
C THR A 502 -23.82 4.12 -7.62
N LYS A 503 -25.09 3.75 -7.43
CA LYS A 503 -25.45 2.79 -6.37
C LYS A 503 -24.75 1.44 -6.54
N ALA A 504 -24.50 1.00 -7.77
CA ALA A 504 -23.75 -0.23 -8.05
C ALA A 504 -22.29 -0.12 -7.54
N SER A 505 -21.63 1.00 -7.84
CA SER A 505 -20.27 1.31 -7.36
C SER A 505 -20.21 1.42 -5.83
N ALA A 506 -21.24 2.00 -5.20
CA ALA A 506 -21.33 2.05 -3.75
C ALA A 506 -21.52 0.65 -3.14
N LEU A 507 -22.29 -0.23 -3.78
CA LEU A 507 -22.42 -1.64 -3.34
C LEU A 507 -21.07 -2.39 -3.45
N GLN A 508 -20.27 -2.12 -4.49
CA GLN A 508 -18.91 -2.67 -4.58
C GLN A 508 -18.08 -2.27 -3.35
N ALA A 509 -18.13 -0.99 -2.95
CA ALA A 509 -17.46 -0.52 -1.73
C ALA A 509 -18.00 -1.17 -0.45
N VAL A 510 -19.32 -1.39 -0.34
CA VAL A 510 -19.92 -2.16 0.77
C VAL A 510 -19.36 -3.58 0.82
N ASN A 511 -19.33 -4.27 -0.33
CA ASN A 511 -18.89 -5.65 -0.42
C ASN A 511 -17.41 -5.80 -0.05
N GLU A 512 -16.56 -4.94 -0.60
CA GLU A 512 -15.13 -5.01 -0.32
C GLU A 512 -14.79 -4.67 1.12
N ASN A 513 -15.43 -3.65 1.72
CA ASN A 513 -15.22 -3.33 3.13
C ASN A 513 -15.85 -4.39 4.07
N LEU A 514 -16.86 -5.15 3.63
CA LEU A 514 -17.25 -6.38 4.34
C LEU A 514 -16.12 -7.40 4.28
N GLY A 515 -15.57 -7.69 3.11
CA GLY A 515 -14.43 -8.61 2.95
C GLY A 515 -13.26 -8.23 3.87
N ASP A 516 -12.87 -6.96 3.88
CA ASP A 516 -11.81 -6.45 4.76
C ASP A 516 -12.17 -6.50 6.25
N SER A 517 -13.44 -6.26 6.61
CA SER A 517 -13.90 -6.45 7.99
C SER A 517 -13.77 -7.91 8.43
N LEU A 518 -14.17 -8.86 7.58
CA LEU A 518 -14.06 -10.29 7.85
C LEU A 518 -12.59 -10.74 7.92
N LYS A 519 -11.72 -10.18 7.07
CA LYS A 519 -10.26 -10.38 7.10
C LYS A 519 -9.70 -10.01 8.46
N GLU A 520 -9.91 -8.77 8.91
CA GLU A 520 -9.38 -8.27 10.17
C GLU A 520 -9.91 -9.04 11.38
N MET A 521 -11.21 -9.34 11.42
CA MET A 521 -11.80 -10.12 12.53
C MET A 521 -11.28 -11.55 12.58
N SER A 522 -10.93 -12.15 11.44
CA SER A 522 -10.40 -13.51 11.38
C SER A 522 -8.91 -13.54 11.77
N ARG A 523 -8.13 -12.51 11.39
CA ARG A 523 -6.72 -12.36 11.78
C ARG A 523 -6.54 -11.97 13.26
N HIS A 524 -7.41 -11.10 13.77
CA HIS A 524 -7.29 -10.47 15.10
C HIS A 524 -8.36 -10.94 16.11
N GLY A 525 -8.75 -12.21 16.02
CA GLY A 525 -9.84 -12.80 16.83
C GLY A 525 -9.46 -13.19 18.27
N GLY A 526 -8.35 -12.70 18.81
CA GLY A 526 -7.90 -13.00 20.18
C GLY A 526 -8.87 -12.50 21.24
N SER A 527 -9.48 -11.34 21.00
CA SER A 527 -10.52 -10.73 21.84
C SER A 527 -11.51 -9.93 20.98
N LEU A 528 -12.69 -9.63 21.54
CA LEU A 528 -13.67 -8.74 20.90
C LEU A 528 -13.05 -7.35 20.63
N GLY A 529 -12.33 -6.80 21.61
CA GLY A 529 -11.70 -5.49 21.54
C GLY A 529 -10.65 -5.38 20.43
N GLU A 530 -9.75 -6.37 20.32
CA GLU A 530 -8.74 -6.40 19.25
C GLU A 530 -9.39 -6.50 17.86
N ALA A 531 -10.35 -7.43 17.69
CA ALA A 531 -11.06 -7.60 16.43
C ALA A 531 -11.82 -6.33 16.02
N ALA A 532 -12.53 -5.70 16.97
CA ALA A 532 -13.25 -4.44 16.75
C ALA A 532 -12.28 -3.30 16.41
N PHE A 533 -11.19 -3.16 17.17
CA PHE A 533 -10.17 -2.13 16.95
C PHE A 533 -9.57 -2.23 15.54
N LYS A 534 -9.24 -3.44 15.09
CA LYS A 534 -8.65 -3.69 13.78
C LYS A 534 -9.65 -3.49 12.65
N ALA A 535 -10.86 -4.04 12.78
CA ALA A 535 -11.91 -3.95 11.75
C ALA A 535 -12.66 -2.60 11.70
N GLY A 536 -12.61 -1.77 12.75
CA GLY A 536 -13.44 -0.56 12.88
C GLY A 536 -13.36 0.42 11.70
N LYS A 537 -12.17 0.54 11.08
CA LYS A 537 -11.95 1.33 9.85
C LYS A 537 -12.86 0.86 8.71
N TYR A 538 -12.93 -0.46 8.50
CA TYR A 538 -13.70 -1.07 7.42
C TYR A 538 -15.21 -1.11 7.74
N MET A 539 -15.57 -1.29 9.02
CA MET A 539 -16.96 -1.17 9.49
C MET A 539 -17.53 0.22 9.20
N TRP A 540 -16.76 1.28 9.49
CA TRP A 540 -17.14 2.65 9.16
C TRP A 540 -17.32 2.85 7.66
N ARG A 541 -16.32 2.48 6.85
CA ARG A 541 -16.34 2.64 5.39
C ARG A 541 -17.50 1.88 4.72
N LEU A 542 -17.79 0.68 5.20
CA LEU A 542 -18.95 -0.11 4.76
C LEU A 542 -20.25 0.64 5.00
N ALA A 543 -20.47 1.13 6.23
CA ALA A 543 -21.68 1.86 6.58
C ALA A 543 -21.78 3.20 5.84
N ASP A 544 -20.65 3.88 5.66
CA ASP A 544 -20.54 5.13 4.90
C ASP A 544 -20.97 4.94 3.43
N ALA A 545 -20.44 3.90 2.76
CA ALA A 545 -20.85 3.53 1.40
C ALA A 545 -22.34 3.16 1.32
N ALA A 546 -22.89 2.49 2.33
CA ALA A 546 -24.32 2.18 2.39
C ALA A 546 -25.18 3.46 2.52
N ILE A 547 -24.74 4.44 3.31
CA ILE A 547 -25.39 5.75 3.44
C ILE A 547 -25.35 6.50 2.11
N ASP A 548 -24.24 6.45 1.39
CA ASP A 548 -24.06 7.07 0.06
C ASP A 548 -24.97 6.42 -0.98
N MET A 549 -25.21 5.12 -0.87
CA MET A 549 -26.19 4.39 -1.67
C MET A 549 -27.65 4.76 -1.33
N GLY A 550 -27.88 5.49 -0.23
CA GLY A 550 -29.20 5.89 0.26
C GLY A 550 -29.81 4.92 1.28
N VAL A 551 -29.03 3.98 1.82
CA VAL A 551 -29.48 3.03 2.86
C VAL A 551 -29.15 3.59 4.24
N ARG A 552 -30.18 4.00 4.99
CA ARG A 552 -30.03 4.70 6.29
C ARG A 552 -30.82 4.03 7.42
N THR A 553 -30.76 2.70 7.50
CA THR A 553 -31.43 1.95 8.59
C THR A 553 -30.76 2.22 9.94
N ALA A 554 -31.42 1.85 11.04
CA ALA A 554 -30.85 1.99 12.38
C ALA A 554 -29.53 1.21 12.51
N ASP A 555 -29.49 -0.03 12.00
CA ASP A 555 -28.29 -0.86 12.02
C ASP A 555 -27.11 -0.24 11.26
N VAL A 556 -27.36 0.36 10.07
CA VAL A 556 -26.30 1.06 9.31
C VAL A 556 -25.76 2.25 10.10
N ARG A 557 -26.62 3.01 10.78
CA ARG A 557 -26.20 4.13 11.64
C ARG A 557 -25.38 3.64 12.83
N SER A 558 -25.81 2.57 13.50
CA SER A 558 -25.06 1.96 14.60
C SER A 558 -23.67 1.49 14.14
N LEU A 559 -23.59 0.81 13.00
CA LEU A 559 -22.32 0.36 12.42
C LEU A 559 -21.40 1.54 12.07
N TYR A 560 -21.97 2.60 11.49
CA TYR A 560 -21.25 3.83 11.20
C TYR A 560 -20.67 4.45 12.47
N ARG A 561 -21.48 4.65 13.52
CA ARG A 561 -21.04 5.27 14.78
C ARG A 561 -19.94 4.45 15.45
N ALA A 562 -20.15 3.15 15.60
CA ALA A 562 -19.16 2.26 16.21
C ALA A 562 -17.84 2.28 15.42
N GLY A 563 -17.91 2.10 14.10
CA GLY A 563 -16.73 2.12 13.25
C GLY A 563 -16.00 3.47 13.29
N TYR A 564 -16.74 4.58 13.24
CA TYR A 564 -16.18 5.92 13.24
C TYR A 564 -15.49 6.24 14.56
N GLU A 565 -16.14 5.98 15.70
CA GLU A 565 -15.56 6.21 17.04
C GLU A 565 -14.28 5.39 17.19
N ILE A 566 -14.29 4.11 16.80
CA ILE A 566 -13.10 3.26 16.85
C ILE A 566 -11.99 3.82 15.94
N ALA A 567 -12.30 4.08 14.68
CA ALA A 567 -11.31 4.41 13.66
C ALA A 567 -10.72 5.81 13.81
N ASN A 568 -11.53 6.78 14.22
CA ASN A 568 -11.18 8.20 14.19
C ASN A 568 -10.99 8.83 15.57
N VAL A 569 -11.51 8.22 16.63
CA VAL A 569 -11.41 8.75 18.01
C VAL A 569 -10.56 7.83 18.88
N ILE A 570 -10.98 6.59 19.12
CA ILE A 570 -10.28 5.64 20.02
C ILE A 570 -8.85 5.39 19.54
N LYS A 571 -8.63 5.11 18.24
CA LYS A 571 -7.29 4.89 17.66
C LYS A 571 -6.28 6.01 17.88
N LYS A 572 -6.76 7.25 18.08
CA LYS A 572 -5.90 8.42 18.27
C LYS A 572 -5.61 8.70 19.75
N ARG A 573 -6.28 8.01 20.69
CA ARG A 573 -6.04 8.20 22.12
C ARG A 573 -4.73 7.57 22.54
N VAL A 574 -3.93 8.30 23.31
CA VAL A 574 -2.64 7.83 23.85
C VAL A 574 -2.81 7.53 25.35
N GLY A 575 -2.16 6.47 25.84
CA GLY A 575 -2.16 6.13 27.26
C GLY A 575 -3.43 5.45 27.79
N VAL A 576 -4.29 4.94 26.91
CA VAL A 576 -5.51 4.21 27.27
C VAL A 576 -5.52 2.82 26.64
N ASP A 577 -6.29 1.89 27.22
CA ASP A 577 -6.55 0.59 26.60
C ASP A 577 -7.55 0.75 25.45
N GLN A 578 -7.03 0.91 24.24
CA GLN A 578 -7.82 1.09 23.04
C GLN A 578 -8.63 -0.17 22.67
N HIS A 579 -8.19 -1.37 23.07
CA HIS A 579 -8.93 -2.61 22.81
C HIS A 579 -10.15 -2.71 23.72
N ALA A 580 -10.00 -2.39 25.01
CA ALA A 580 -11.14 -2.33 25.93
C ALA A 580 -12.19 -1.31 25.47
N LEU A 581 -11.77 -0.09 25.14
CA LEU A 581 -12.69 0.94 24.62
C LEU A 581 -13.39 0.51 23.32
N SER A 582 -12.69 -0.20 22.43
CA SER A 582 -13.29 -0.72 21.19
C SER A 582 -14.30 -1.82 21.46
N ALA A 583 -14.08 -2.66 22.49
CA ALA A 583 -15.03 -3.68 22.91
C ALA A 583 -16.31 -3.04 23.48
N ASP A 584 -16.18 -2.02 24.32
CA ASP A 584 -17.30 -1.28 24.90
C ASP A 584 -18.13 -0.58 23.82
N GLU A 585 -17.46 -0.02 22.82
CA GLU A 585 -18.10 0.66 21.71
C GLU A 585 -18.99 -0.27 20.90
N VAL A 586 -18.50 -1.45 20.50
CA VAL A 586 -19.30 -2.43 19.76
C VAL A 586 -20.37 -3.09 20.64
N GLN A 587 -20.14 -3.23 21.94
CA GLN A 587 -21.17 -3.67 22.89
C GLN A 587 -22.33 -2.68 22.90
N ARG A 588 -22.04 -1.38 23.01
CA ARG A 588 -23.05 -0.32 23.10
C ARG A 588 -23.81 -0.13 21.79
N GLU A 589 -23.10 0.04 20.68
CA GLU A 589 -23.72 0.41 19.41
C GLU A 589 -24.31 -0.79 18.67
N LEU A 590 -23.68 -1.98 18.77
CA LEU A 590 -24.08 -3.18 18.03
C LEU A 590 -24.73 -4.26 18.90
N GLN A 591 -24.87 -4.02 20.21
CA GLN A 591 -25.51 -4.93 21.18
C GLN A 591 -24.84 -6.32 21.23
N ILE A 592 -23.52 -6.36 21.06
CA ILE A 592 -22.74 -7.60 21.09
C ILE A 592 -22.25 -7.84 22.51
N PRO A 593 -22.64 -8.91 23.22
CA PRO A 593 -22.15 -9.17 24.57
C PRO A 593 -20.66 -9.52 24.59
N ASP A 594 -19.91 -9.02 25.57
CA ASP A 594 -18.52 -9.43 25.78
C ASP A 594 -18.45 -10.85 26.34
N ARG A 595 -18.28 -11.81 25.43
CA ARG A 595 -18.10 -13.22 25.76
C ARG A 595 -16.81 -13.73 25.14
N ARG A 596 -15.66 -13.10 25.44
CA ARG A 596 -14.33 -13.51 24.93
C ARG A 596 -14.40 -13.90 23.42
N ARG A 597 -14.00 -15.13 23.06
CA ARG A 597 -14.03 -15.65 21.68
C ARG A 597 -15.43 -15.67 21.03
N ARG A 598 -16.49 -15.83 21.81
CA ARG A 598 -17.87 -15.80 21.29
C ARG A 598 -18.26 -14.38 20.85
N GLY A 599 -17.70 -13.35 21.47
CA GLY A 599 -17.91 -11.95 21.07
C GLY A 599 -17.45 -11.69 19.64
N VAL A 600 -16.27 -12.19 19.26
CA VAL A 600 -15.74 -12.04 17.89
C VAL A 600 -16.65 -12.69 16.85
N LEU A 601 -17.15 -13.89 17.12
CA LEU A 601 -18.10 -14.58 16.23
C LEU A 601 -19.42 -13.81 16.08
N LEU A 602 -19.91 -13.22 17.17
CA LEU A 602 -21.11 -12.38 17.16
C LEU A 602 -20.88 -11.08 16.38
N LEU A 603 -19.71 -10.45 16.50
CA LEU A 603 -19.33 -9.28 15.71
C LEU A 603 -19.28 -9.62 14.22
N LYS A 604 -18.58 -10.70 13.85
CA LYS A 604 -18.51 -11.19 12.46
C LYS A 604 -19.91 -11.44 11.89
N ARG A 605 -20.78 -12.08 12.67
CA ARG A 605 -22.17 -12.33 12.31
C ARG A 605 -22.96 -11.03 12.12
N LYS A 606 -22.94 -10.12 13.09
CA LYS A 606 -23.70 -8.86 13.04
C LYS A 606 -23.28 -7.98 11.85
N VAL A 607 -21.99 -7.82 11.60
CA VAL A 607 -21.51 -7.05 10.44
C VAL A 607 -21.92 -7.71 9.12
N THR A 608 -21.87 -9.04 9.04
CA THR A 608 -22.35 -9.79 7.87
C THR A 608 -23.85 -9.62 7.66
N GLU A 609 -24.66 -9.68 8.72
CA GLU A 609 -26.11 -9.48 8.66
C GLU A 609 -26.47 -8.08 8.13
N ILE A 610 -25.80 -7.04 8.61
CA ILE A 610 -26.01 -5.65 8.15
C ILE A 610 -25.67 -5.52 6.66
N ALA A 611 -24.50 -6.03 6.25
CA ALA A 611 -24.07 -5.98 4.85
C ALA A 611 -24.99 -6.79 3.93
N THR A 612 -25.47 -7.94 4.39
CA THR A 612 -26.45 -8.78 3.68
C THR A 612 -27.77 -8.04 3.49
N ALA A 613 -28.27 -7.35 4.52
CA ALA A 613 -29.48 -6.55 4.42
C ALA A 613 -29.32 -5.36 3.45
N ILE A 614 -28.15 -4.72 3.42
CA ILE A 614 -27.81 -3.66 2.46
C ILE A 614 -27.86 -4.22 1.02
N ALA A 615 -27.20 -5.36 0.76
CA ALA A 615 -27.13 -5.98 -0.56
C ALA A 615 -28.51 -6.49 -1.03
N ALA A 616 -29.29 -7.12 -0.15
CA ALA A 616 -30.66 -7.55 -0.45
C ALA A 616 -31.54 -6.35 -0.83
N ARG A 617 -31.48 -5.25 -0.06
CA ARG A 617 -32.21 -4.02 -0.36
C ARG A 617 -31.81 -3.43 -1.71
N TYR A 618 -30.53 -3.48 -2.06
CA TYR A 618 -30.07 -3.04 -3.38
C TYR A 618 -30.69 -3.90 -4.49
N ASN A 619 -30.64 -5.22 -4.36
CA ASN A 619 -31.17 -6.13 -5.37
C ASN A 619 -32.69 -5.98 -5.57
N THR A 620 -33.46 -5.75 -4.49
CA THR A 620 -34.92 -5.61 -4.59
C THR A 620 -35.38 -4.22 -5.01
N HIS A 621 -34.77 -3.15 -4.52
CA HIS A 621 -35.29 -1.78 -4.70
C HIS A 621 -34.49 -0.91 -5.67
N PHE A 622 -33.22 -1.22 -5.90
CA PHE A 622 -32.35 -0.35 -6.70
C PHE A 622 -31.99 -0.97 -8.04
N ARG A 623 -31.68 -2.26 -8.08
CA ARG A 623 -31.32 -2.97 -9.31
C ARG A 623 -32.50 -3.01 -10.30
N ALA A 624 -33.71 -3.28 -9.81
CA ALA A 624 -34.91 -3.42 -10.64
C ALA A 624 -35.44 -2.09 -11.23
N HIS A 625 -34.96 -0.93 -10.78
CA HIS A 625 -35.52 0.37 -11.18
C HIS A 625 -34.69 1.11 -12.22
N HIS A 626 -33.60 0.51 -12.75
CA HIS A 626 -32.75 0.94 -13.89
C HIS A 626 -32.34 2.43 -14.01
N ALA A 627 -32.72 3.29 -13.06
CA ALA A 627 -32.35 4.68 -13.07
C ALA A 627 -30.90 4.77 -12.64
N ASP A 628 -30.05 5.17 -13.58
CA ASP A 628 -28.70 5.66 -13.36
C ASP A 628 -28.81 6.95 -12.53
N VAL A 629 -29.15 6.80 -11.25
CA VAL A 629 -29.14 7.92 -10.31
C VAL A 629 -27.67 8.18 -10.03
N ARG A 630 -27.08 9.10 -10.81
CA ARG A 630 -25.81 9.73 -10.44
C ARG A 630 -25.98 10.16 -8.99
N GLY A 631 -25.21 9.56 -8.08
CA GLY A 631 -25.19 9.99 -6.69
C GLY A 631 -24.95 11.50 -6.64
N ARG A 632 -25.55 12.19 -5.68
CA ARG A 632 -25.24 13.61 -5.47
C ARG A 632 -23.72 13.76 -5.36
N PRO A 633 -23.11 14.80 -5.95
CA PRO A 633 -21.70 15.11 -5.73
C PRO A 633 -21.43 15.11 -4.22
N ILE A 634 -20.58 14.20 -3.76
CA ILE A 634 -20.25 14.08 -2.36
C ILE A 634 -19.20 15.15 -2.09
N THR A 635 -19.60 16.30 -1.55
CA THR A 635 -18.63 17.22 -0.93
C THR A 635 -18.27 16.67 0.44
N SER A 636 -17.25 15.82 0.49
CA SER A 636 -16.70 15.22 1.72
C SER A 636 -16.16 16.25 2.74
N GLY A 637 -16.14 17.54 2.39
CA GLY A 637 -15.63 18.61 3.25
C GLY A 637 -16.51 19.03 4.44
N ARG A 638 -17.75 18.54 4.59
CA ARG A 638 -18.67 18.98 5.67
C ARG A 638 -19.55 17.88 6.29
N ARG A 639 -19.05 16.64 6.47
CA ARG A 639 -19.64 15.70 7.45
C ARG A 639 -19.16 15.97 8.89
N ALA A 640 -19.04 17.26 9.26
CA ALA A 640 -19.01 17.65 10.66
C ALA A 640 -20.47 17.81 11.11
N ARG A 641 -20.91 16.97 12.06
CA ARG A 641 -22.26 16.91 12.67
C ARG A 641 -23.30 16.03 11.94
N LEU A 642 -23.00 14.73 11.88
CA LEU A 642 -23.94 13.68 12.32
C LEU A 642 -23.31 13.02 13.54
#